data_AF-A0A7X3FJT6-F1
#
_entry.id   AF-A0A7X3FJT6-F1
#
_cell.length_a   1.000
_cell.length_b   1.000
_cell.length_c   1.000
_cell.angle_alpha   90.00
_cell.angle_beta   90.00
_cell.angle_gamma   90.00
#
_symmetry.space_group_name_H-M   'P 1'
#
loop_
_entity.id
_entity.type
_entity.pdbx_description
1 polymer ?
#
loop_
_entity_poly.entity_id
_entity_poly.type
_entity_poly.pdbx_seq_one_letter_code
_entity_poly.pdbx_strand_id
1 'polypeptide(L)'
;MELMYSRLSGRDSCNSVTNSNVCRDKEVNTLFGEFNPYKKPVKPQIFLAKPNKEIIAKLSEAYSISQNIKLTALNDISFQIPYKVDKHHQLVHNEHMALIKERYLLKVVVGKTEEWYIITSPSDEMDEGGDTRTVTGYSLAFELSDKMLRDYSKVSYQAKQVLNEILVNTLWRVDYVDADFELTYRDFDFSSTTVLDAVFRVAETYNAVLSWDTSKRTISLMKPELFGLNKGLKFSYGHYLKKFGRESKADEMVTRLKGFGKEGLSIEEVNPTGQNYIQNLSYFMYPFQRDAHGQVLQHSDYMSDSLCHALLDLDLLVEANRNIFESLIRQKKDLQSSLSELETKYSLLKIDETSLIDNKNKQQFAHNMWFEKFTYTGQPKSVTTRLKDSSYKYAVMAKVGNSQDITVSVDHVPAAVKSSQWVVLRKLEQATQTTVHINGAAVNNEVFIQISPITTTEFTGQNNEAALIKKYCLDHTEMQLGTTKAEMDRIAKQITDNDLQISNLNLLLSADQNFTKEQQDELKQFIIEKEFVDENYIHAQDLYKDLHEKFKDMQNPQMIIKIDTINFLSVIEEQHNWDKLVLGDTVTIEYDKMNTKVTARIIEIAFDYEGGAINLTIANVKDISDSYKKMEKFIYNSIGTSATLNQNKDRWGKAVIDSSETSQIMENFWNKVTQDISMANNEYVTLDRSGLTIVDPNDPGRFLRATHGALALTRSGGLRYETAITPDGIIAERLMGKILTTNRVVIGDDDGIWVTEGASTTISDRCGREVMKLGLIEETPDRFGMTINRFDTQTCGLPYNIVNKVTLDSEHGLTLERMKNNGYEKTLYTSLDGDLFMKGNFQAGEGNAVFKVDKDGVAIGSPVWANAPSRFDFYGNFYTRSMHAVTADIEKSTFKDGHIIGSDLIIGTGDLSFRVFPNIGIWAGHQSFAAAPFSVTLDGTLKARKAIFTNGKNQVLIDTDKALIDFDAFDIKVGTLTAKDILSQVIMSDVGFIADLTVARLKTAGIQSETDWENYISIVGNQARWVTGKFKRVVEHIKAPNGKPLYWKPDRSGMTQEPNAFPVTKNEYEEEEKMNIHFVSSGLSSYPRIKMGAGDGVFNPQDLTSGVVDEYKGSAMGFINKPNGSLDIEYYNSNHANERRIRLKDDGIQIYVKEGELKLELANGSYFKLDGHGLTTDIKGDLHLNATGTIKLNGSRIELN
;
A
#
# COMPACT_ATOMS: atom_id res chain seq x y z
N MET A 1 -62.76 38.46 20.82
CA MET A 1 -62.04 37.39 20.11
C MET A 1 -60.72 37.16 20.83
N GLU A 2 -60.62 36.36 21.91
CA GLU A 2 -61.44 35.20 22.32
C GLU A 2 -61.48 34.08 21.26
N LEU A 3 -61.20 32.80 21.55
CA LEU A 3 -60.82 32.10 22.80
C LEU A 3 -59.58 31.18 22.49
N MET A 4 -59.04 30.29 23.34
CA MET A 4 -59.42 29.76 24.66
C MET A 4 -58.17 29.25 25.42
N TYR A 5 -58.27 29.02 26.73
CA TYR A 5 -57.21 28.43 27.56
C TYR A 5 -57.78 27.35 28.50
N SER A 6 -56.94 26.37 28.86
CA SER A 6 -57.00 25.52 30.08
C SER A 6 -57.75 24.16 30.14
N ARG A 7 -57.02 23.18 30.74
CA ARG A 7 -57.42 22.15 31.75
C ARG A 7 -58.32 20.94 31.43
N LEU A 8 -57.77 19.73 31.70
CA LEU A 8 -58.31 18.64 32.56
C LEU A 8 -57.30 17.46 32.59
N SER A 9 -56.74 16.87 33.68
CA SER A 9 -56.64 17.14 35.14
C SER A 9 -57.29 16.18 36.16
N GLY A 10 -56.99 14.87 36.11
CA GLY A 10 -57.12 13.89 37.22
C GLY A 10 -56.06 12.77 37.07
N ARG A 11 -55.39 12.21 38.10
CA ARG A 11 -55.70 11.77 39.48
C ARG A 11 -56.01 10.27 39.58
N ASP A 12 -55.04 9.53 40.10
CA ASP A 12 -55.17 8.48 41.13
C ASP A 12 -53.75 8.09 41.56
N SER A 13 -53.47 7.50 42.72
CA SER A 13 -53.89 7.64 44.12
C SER A 13 -53.03 6.59 44.85
N CYS A 14 -52.58 6.85 46.09
CA CYS A 14 -51.69 5.91 46.79
C CYS A 14 -51.96 5.96 48.29
N ASN A 15 -52.29 4.80 48.87
CA ASN A 15 -52.58 4.65 50.29
C ASN A 15 -51.35 4.12 51.06
N SER A 16 -51.26 4.50 52.33
CA SER A 16 -50.24 4.03 53.29
C SER A 16 -50.46 2.58 53.73
N VAL A 17 -49.38 1.85 54.07
CA VAL A 17 -49.14 1.23 55.40
C VAL A 17 -47.91 0.27 55.42
N THR A 18 -47.05 0.43 56.45
CA THR A 18 -45.99 -0.47 56.96
C THR A 18 -44.75 -0.91 56.14
N ASN A 19 -43.59 -0.60 56.75
CA ASN A 19 -42.42 -1.46 57.02
C ASN A 19 -41.24 -1.65 56.03
N SER A 20 -40.05 -1.34 56.60
CA SER A 20 -38.72 -1.93 56.41
C SER A 20 -37.99 -1.82 55.06
N ASN A 21 -37.10 -0.81 55.02
CA ASN A 21 -35.69 -0.88 54.61
C ASN A 21 -35.30 -1.19 53.15
N VAL A 22 -34.67 -0.15 52.56
CA VAL A 22 -33.51 -0.19 51.64
C VAL A 22 -33.72 -0.86 50.27
N CYS A 23 -33.89 -0.01 49.24
CA CYS A 23 -33.04 -0.10 48.05
C CYS A 23 -33.07 1.19 47.18
N ARG A 24 -31.88 1.75 46.97
CA ARG A 24 -31.44 2.64 45.86
C ARG A 24 -32.52 3.42 45.08
N ASP A 25 -32.51 4.75 45.26
CA ASP A 25 -32.98 5.66 44.22
C ASP A 25 -32.22 5.44 42.90
N LYS A 26 -32.93 5.52 41.78
CA LYS A 26 -32.32 5.62 40.45
C LYS A 26 -32.10 7.09 40.13
N GLU A 27 -30.87 7.47 39.84
CA GLU A 27 -30.56 8.81 39.33
C GLU A 27 -31.28 9.04 37.99
N VAL A 28 -32.23 9.98 37.97
CA VAL A 28 -32.76 10.54 36.74
C VAL A 28 -31.69 11.49 36.19
N ASN A 29 -30.81 10.95 35.35
CA ASN A 29 -29.62 11.64 34.89
C ASN A 29 -30.00 12.75 33.88
N THR A 30 -30.28 13.95 34.37
CA THR A 30 -30.67 15.10 33.55
C THR A 30 -29.51 15.63 32.74
N LEU A 31 -29.64 15.57 31.41
CA LEU A 31 -28.68 16.07 30.41
C LEU A 31 -28.66 17.61 30.32
N PHE A 32 -28.33 18.28 31.42
CA PHE A 32 -27.86 19.66 31.45
C PHE A 32 -26.42 19.66 31.95
N GLY A 33 -25.48 19.98 31.06
CA GLY A 33 -24.06 20.11 31.42
C GLY A 33 -23.83 21.23 32.44
N GLU A 34 -22.78 21.09 33.26
CA GLU A 34 -22.51 21.96 34.40
C GLU A 34 -22.41 23.45 34.01
N PHE A 35 -23.50 24.19 34.23
CA PHE A 35 -23.57 25.62 33.98
C PHE A 35 -22.70 26.39 34.97
N ASN A 36 -21.69 27.10 34.48
CA ASN A 36 -20.80 27.90 35.33
C ASN A 36 -21.18 29.40 35.25
N PRO A 37 -21.84 29.97 36.29
CA PRO A 37 -22.27 31.37 36.28
C PRO A 37 -21.11 32.39 36.37
N TYR A 38 -19.87 31.94 36.61
CA TYR A 38 -18.70 32.80 36.72
C TYR A 38 -17.94 32.98 35.39
N LYS A 39 -18.23 32.19 34.36
CA LYS A 39 -17.72 32.39 33.00
C LYS A 39 -18.41 33.61 32.35
N LYS A 40 -17.70 34.75 32.32
CA LYS A 40 -18.13 35.94 31.56
C LYS A 40 -17.80 35.78 30.07
N PRO A 41 -18.60 36.38 29.16
CA PRO A 41 -18.29 36.40 27.73
C PRO A 41 -16.95 37.12 27.49
N VAL A 42 -16.13 36.58 26.59
CA VAL A 42 -14.76 37.03 26.39
C VAL A 42 -14.73 38.23 25.44
N LYS A 43 -14.34 39.40 25.95
CA LYS A 43 -13.95 40.55 25.11
C LYS A 43 -12.44 40.53 24.84
N PRO A 44 -11.98 40.87 23.62
CA PRO A 44 -10.55 41.02 23.34
C PRO A 44 -9.95 42.14 24.20
N GLN A 45 -8.69 41.97 24.62
CA GLN A 45 -7.92 43.03 25.26
C GLN A 45 -6.68 43.33 24.40
N ILE A 46 -6.58 44.57 23.92
CA ILE A 46 -5.50 45.03 23.05
C ILE A 46 -4.49 45.81 23.88
N PHE A 47 -3.23 45.41 23.82
CA PHE A 47 -2.11 46.08 24.48
C PHE A 47 -1.10 46.55 23.42
N LEU A 48 -0.83 47.86 23.40
CA LEU A 48 0.15 48.46 22.51
C LEU A 48 1.56 48.23 23.08
N ALA A 49 2.48 47.78 22.23
CA ALA A 49 3.85 47.44 22.58
C ALA A 49 4.86 47.98 21.55
N LYS A 50 6.10 48.20 21.99
CA LYS A 50 7.23 48.52 21.11
C LYS A 50 7.69 47.26 20.33
N PRO A 51 8.48 47.40 19.25
CA PRO A 51 9.05 46.26 18.50
C PRO A 51 9.87 45.24 19.32
N ASN A 52 10.36 45.62 20.50
CA ASN A 52 11.04 44.73 21.46
C ASN A 52 10.07 43.91 22.36
N LYS A 53 8.75 43.93 22.08
CA LYS A 53 7.65 43.36 22.91
C LYS A 53 7.43 44.02 24.28
N GLU A 54 8.03 45.18 24.55
CA GLU A 54 7.76 45.97 25.75
C GLU A 54 6.38 46.65 25.65
N ILE A 55 5.45 46.29 26.55
CA ILE A 55 4.09 46.85 26.59
C ILE A 55 4.13 48.30 27.09
N ILE A 56 3.53 49.20 26.33
CA ILE A 56 3.46 50.65 26.60
C ILE A 56 2.13 51.02 27.25
N ALA A 57 1.02 50.52 26.70
CA ALA A 57 -0.33 50.95 27.06
C ALA A 57 -1.35 49.83 26.81
N LYS A 58 -2.53 49.95 27.46
CA LYS A 58 -3.69 49.11 27.17
C LYS A 58 -4.75 49.95 26.47
N LEU A 59 -5.02 49.64 25.21
CA LEU A 59 -6.04 50.31 24.41
C LEU A 59 -7.41 49.79 24.89
N SER A 60 -8.05 50.58 25.75
CA SER A 60 -9.33 50.23 26.40
C SER A 60 -10.50 51.00 25.77
N GLU A 61 -10.17 51.98 24.95
CA GLU A 61 -10.99 52.89 24.15
C GLU A 61 -11.05 52.50 22.66
N ALA A 62 -10.45 51.37 22.29
CA ALA A 62 -10.60 50.76 20.96
C ALA A 62 -11.99 50.14 20.80
N TYR A 63 -12.63 50.42 19.68
CA TYR A 63 -13.95 49.93 19.30
C TYR A 63 -13.94 49.43 17.85
N SER A 64 -15.04 48.83 17.40
CA SER A 64 -15.21 48.15 16.10
C SER A 64 -14.05 47.21 15.77
N ILE A 65 -13.69 46.41 16.77
CA ILE A 65 -12.62 45.42 16.71
C ILE A 65 -13.08 44.24 15.84
N SER A 66 -12.42 44.06 14.70
CA SER A 66 -12.57 42.92 13.79
C SER A 66 -11.27 42.13 13.76
N GLN A 67 -11.34 40.81 13.98
CA GLN A 67 -10.18 39.92 13.98
C GLN A 67 -10.41 38.75 13.03
N ASN A 68 -9.58 38.65 11.99
CA ASN A 68 -9.66 37.60 10.97
C ASN A 68 -8.56 36.57 11.20
N ILE A 69 -8.95 35.37 11.62
CA ILE A 69 -8.04 34.23 11.83
C ILE A 69 -8.14 33.29 10.62
N LYS A 70 -7.01 33.01 9.95
CA LYS A 70 -6.93 32.34 8.65
C LYS A 70 -6.01 31.11 8.70
N LEU A 71 -6.34 30.07 7.94
CA LEU A 71 -5.62 28.79 7.98
C LEU A 71 -4.40 28.72 7.04
N THR A 72 -4.42 29.44 5.93
CA THR A 72 -3.37 29.42 4.88
C THR A 72 -2.79 30.79 4.56
N ALA A 73 -3.23 31.85 5.24
CA ALA A 73 -2.72 33.21 5.14
C ALA A 73 -2.47 33.77 6.55
N LEU A 74 -1.78 34.90 6.66
CA LEU A 74 -1.57 35.54 7.96
C LEU A 74 -2.88 36.11 8.51
N ASN A 75 -3.09 35.94 9.82
CA ASN A 75 -4.19 36.59 10.54
C ASN A 75 -4.05 38.12 10.43
N ASP A 76 -5.17 38.83 10.47
CA ASP A 76 -5.21 40.29 10.53
C ASP A 76 -6.20 40.79 11.59
N ILE A 77 -5.99 42.03 12.01
CA ILE A 77 -6.86 42.75 12.94
C ILE A 77 -7.04 44.19 12.48
N SER A 78 -8.26 44.69 12.59
CA SER A 78 -8.59 46.11 12.48
C SER A 78 -9.44 46.57 13.67
N PHE A 79 -9.29 47.82 14.05
CA PHE A 79 -10.11 48.48 15.07
C PHE A 79 -10.02 50.01 14.89
N GLN A 80 -11.00 50.73 15.43
CA GLN A 80 -11.02 52.18 15.46
C GLN A 80 -10.75 52.71 16.88
N ILE A 81 -10.13 53.88 16.95
CA ILE A 81 -9.91 54.63 18.19
C ILE A 81 -10.38 56.08 18.00
N PRO A 82 -11.12 56.67 18.96
CA PRO A 82 -11.62 58.03 18.84
C PRO A 82 -10.55 59.05 19.29
N TYR A 83 -10.52 60.21 18.64
CA TYR A 83 -9.58 61.30 19.00
C TYR A 83 -9.88 61.94 20.37
N LYS A 84 -11.09 61.75 20.90
CA LYS A 84 -11.57 62.28 22.17
C LYS A 84 -12.28 61.16 22.93
N VAL A 85 -11.99 61.00 24.21
CA VAL A 85 -12.56 59.96 25.09
C VAL A 85 -13.22 60.65 26.28
N ASP A 86 -14.42 60.21 26.66
CA ASP A 86 -15.04 60.68 27.89
C ASP A 86 -14.29 60.10 29.12
N LYS A 87 -13.69 60.99 29.91
CA LYS A 87 -13.18 60.69 31.26
C LYS A 87 -13.93 61.57 32.27
N HIS A 88 -14.89 60.98 32.99
CA HIS A 88 -15.72 61.64 34.02
C HIS A 88 -16.63 62.77 33.51
N HIS A 89 -17.35 62.55 32.41
CA HIS A 89 -18.22 63.51 31.71
C HIS A 89 -17.46 64.73 31.16
N GLN A 90 -16.24 64.48 30.68
CA GLN A 90 -15.40 65.46 29.98
C GLN A 90 -14.70 64.78 28.80
N LEU A 91 -14.85 65.36 27.60
CA LEU A 91 -14.18 64.90 26.39
C LEU A 91 -12.70 65.31 26.43
N VAL A 92 -11.84 64.39 26.87
CA VAL A 92 -10.38 64.58 26.94
C VAL A 92 -9.74 64.01 25.67
N HIS A 93 -8.70 64.66 25.15
CA HIS A 93 -7.95 64.13 24.00
C HIS A 93 -7.30 62.78 24.35
N ASN A 94 -7.31 61.86 23.40
CA ASN A 94 -6.80 60.51 23.60
C ASN A 94 -5.26 60.44 23.58
N GLU A 95 -4.67 60.29 24.77
CA GLU A 95 -3.23 60.20 25.02
C GLU A 95 -2.53 59.06 24.23
N HIS A 96 -3.25 57.98 23.88
CA HIS A 96 -2.69 56.85 23.15
C HIS A 96 -2.48 57.14 21.65
N MET A 97 -3.13 58.16 21.07
CA MET A 97 -3.05 58.45 19.63
C MET A 97 -1.61 58.76 19.17
N ALA A 98 -0.83 59.46 19.99
CA ALA A 98 0.57 59.77 19.71
C ALA A 98 1.54 58.58 19.93
N LEU A 99 1.06 57.50 20.56
CA LEU A 99 1.83 56.28 20.82
C LEU A 99 1.64 55.24 19.69
N ILE A 100 0.50 55.27 18.99
CA ILE A 100 0.19 54.40 17.86
C ILE A 100 1.01 54.83 16.65
N LYS A 101 1.91 53.94 16.20
CA LYS A 101 2.85 54.16 15.10
C LYS A 101 2.99 52.91 14.24
N GLU A 102 3.46 53.11 13.03
CA GLU A 102 3.81 52.06 12.09
C GLU A 102 4.87 51.13 12.70
N ARG A 103 4.78 49.83 12.43
CA ARG A 103 5.65 48.76 12.96
C ARG A 103 5.67 48.58 14.48
N TYR A 104 4.86 49.32 15.25
CA TYR A 104 4.61 48.97 16.65
C TYR A 104 3.78 47.68 16.73
N LEU A 105 3.85 46.99 17.87
CA LEU A 105 3.22 45.70 18.07
C LEU A 105 1.92 45.83 18.88
N LEU A 106 0.98 44.94 18.62
CA LEU A 106 -0.27 44.81 19.34
C LEU A 106 -0.34 43.40 19.92
N LYS A 107 -0.32 43.26 21.24
CA LYS A 107 -0.65 42.00 21.90
C LYS A 107 -2.16 41.96 22.11
N VAL A 108 -2.82 41.01 21.48
CA VAL A 108 -4.27 40.77 21.58
C VAL A 108 -4.49 39.55 22.45
N VAL A 109 -5.29 39.66 23.51
CA VAL A 109 -5.59 38.57 24.44
C VAL A 109 -7.08 38.27 24.44
N VAL A 110 -7.44 37.02 24.11
CA VAL A 110 -8.82 36.54 23.99
C VAL A 110 -9.02 35.31 24.90
N GLY A 111 -9.23 35.58 26.19
CA GLY A 111 -9.57 34.55 27.19
C GLY A 111 -8.39 33.67 27.60
N LYS A 112 -8.04 32.68 26.76
CA LYS A 112 -6.86 31.81 26.93
C LYS A 112 -5.82 31.95 25.81
N THR A 113 -6.19 32.50 24.66
CA THR A 113 -5.26 32.72 23.55
C THR A 113 -4.65 34.11 23.65
N GLU A 114 -3.39 34.22 23.21
CA GLU A 114 -2.71 35.49 22.97
C GLU A 114 -2.01 35.45 21.62
N GLU A 115 -2.14 36.53 20.84
CA GLU A 115 -1.45 36.68 19.56
C GLU A 115 -0.83 38.09 19.47
N TRP A 116 0.31 38.18 18.78
CA TRP A 116 0.97 39.44 18.47
C TRP A 116 0.76 39.82 17.01
N TYR A 117 0.34 41.05 16.77
CA TYR A 117 0.22 41.67 15.46
C TYR A 117 1.23 42.83 15.32
N ILE A 118 1.55 43.21 14.09
CA ILE A 118 2.37 44.38 13.74
C ILE A 118 1.52 45.40 12.97
N ILE A 119 1.53 46.65 13.43
CA ILE A 119 0.77 47.75 12.81
C ILE A 119 1.39 48.07 11.44
N THR A 120 0.59 48.04 10.38
CA THR A 120 1.04 48.30 9.00
C THR A 120 0.58 49.64 8.49
N SER A 121 -0.71 49.97 8.61
CA SER A 121 -1.26 51.27 8.22
C SER A 121 -2.32 51.75 9.22
N PRO A 122 -2.01 52.79 10.03
CA PRO A 122 -3.02 53.60 10.68
C PRO A 122 -3.56 54.66 9.71
N SER A 123 -4.88 54.73 9.52
CA SER A 123 -5.57 55.75 8.73
C SER A 123 -6.45 56.63 9.64
N ASP A 124 -6.44 57.92 9.39
CA ASP A 124 -7.22 58.91 10.13
C ASP A 124 -8.46 59.29 9.32
N GLU A 125 -9.64 59.13 9.90
CA GLU A 125 -10.96 59.22 9.24
C GLU A 125 -11.87 60.21 9.98
N MET A 126 -12.67 60.98 9.25
CA MET A 126 -13.59 61.97 9.80
C MET A 126 -14.97 61.77 9.18
N ASP A 127 -15.97 61.50 10.03
CA ASP A 127 -17.36 61.28 9.63
C ASP A 127 -18.31 62.10 10.54
N GLU A 128 -19.61 62.15 10.24
CA GLU A 128 -20.60 62.84 11.08
C GLU A 128 -20.66 62.29 12.52
N GLY A 129 -20.21 61.05 12.74
CA GLY A 129 -20.04 60.44 14.06
C GLY A 129 -18.82 60.93 14.87
N GLY A 130 -17.85 61.61 14.24
CA GLY A 130 -16.66 62.18 14.89
C GLY A 130 -15.33 61.84 14.21
N ASP A 131 -14.24 62.34 14.79
CA ASP A 131 -12.87 62.08 14.33
C ASP A 131 -12.34 60.73 14.90
N THR A 132 -11.90 59.82 14.02
CA THR A 132 -11.48 58.45 14.36
C THR A 132 -10.13 58.10 13.72
N ARG A 133 -9.45 57.09 14.26
CA ARG A 133 -8.25 56.49 13.67
C ARG A 133 -8.45 54.99 13.55
N THR A 134 -8.59 54.50 12.32
CA THR A 134 -8.58 53.06 11.99
C THR A 134 -7.15 52.55 12.03
N VAL A 135 -6.89 51.50 12.80
CA VAL A 135 -5.57 50.86 12.90
C VAL A 135 -5.68 49.46 12.34
N THR A 136 -4.85 49.15 11.33
CA THR A 136 -4.74 47.80 10.76
C THR A 136 -3.38 47.17 11.10
N GLY A 137 -3.36 45.84 11.26
CA GLY A 137 -2.14 45.09 11.44
C GLY A 137 -2.27 43.61 11.08
N TYR A 138 -1.17 43.01 10.64
CA TYR A 138 -1.06 41.58 10.35
C TYR A 138 -0.36 40.83 11.50
N SER A 139 -0.55 39.53 11.58
CA SER A 139 0.15 38.66 12.53
C SER A 139 1.67 38.87 12.47
N LEU A 140 2.37 38.75 13.61
CA LEU A 140 3.80 39.10 13.76
C LEU A 140 4.72 38.44 12.71
N ALA A 141 4.33 37.28 12.18
CA ALA A 141 5.01 36.58 11.08
C ALA A 141 5.23 37.45 9.82
N PHE A 142 4.47 38.53 9.65
CA PHE A 142 4.66 39.53 8.59
C PHE A 142 6.07 40.15 8.61
N GLU A 143 6.81 40.14 9.73
CA GLU A 143 8.22 40.59 9.79
C GLU A 143 9.19 39.71 8.98
N LEU A 144 8.74 38.54 8.50
CA LEU A 144 9.46 37.71 7.53
C LEU A 144 9.37 38.24 6.09
N SER A 145 8.43 39.13 5.80
CA SER A 145 8.33 39.81 4.49
C SER A 145 9.45 40.84 4.28
N ASP A 146 9.98 41.42 5.37
CA ASP A 146 11.10 42.36 5.36
C ASP A 146 12.46 41.70 5.04
N LYS A 147 12.48 40.37 4.88
CA LYS A 147 13.70 39.58 4.62
C LYS A 147 13.64 39.01 3.21
N MET A 148 14.62 39.37 2.40
CA MET A 148 14.80 38.83 1.04
C MET A 148 15.67 37.57 1.08
N LEU A 149 15.26 36.56 0.32
CA LEU A 149 16.02 35.38 -0.02
C LEU A 149 16.42 35.48 -1.50
N ARG A 150 17.66 35.13 -1.84
CA ARG A 150 18.19 35.18 -3.21
C ARG A 150 19.02 33.94 -3.49
N ASP A 151 18.95 33.49 -4.75
CA ASP A 151 19.79 32.43 -5.31
C ASP A 151 19.83 31.15 -4.45
N TYR A 152 18.76 30.88 -3.70
CA TYR A 152 18.66 29.71 -2.83
C TYR A 152 18.18 28.52 -3.65
N SER A 153 19.12 27.68 -4.08
CA SER A 153 18.83 26.43 -4.79
C SER A 153 19.41 25.24 -4.01
N LYS A 154 18.55 24.28 -3.66
CA LYS A 154 18.91 23.03 -2.97
C LYS A 154 18.16 21.84 -3.60
N VAL A 155 18.89 20.77 -3.87
CA VAL A 155 18.38 19.51 -4.41
C VAL A 155 18.36 18.46 -3.30
N SER A 156 17.25 17.71 -3.18
CA SER A 156 17.03 16.65 -2.19
C SER A 156 17.25 17.09 -0.75
N TYR A 157 16.44 18.05 -0.28
CA TYR A 157 16.44 18.56 1.11
C TYR A 157 15.11 18.28 1.82
N GLN A 158 15.13 18.16 3.15
CA GLN A 158 13.95 17.97 4.01
C GLN A 158 13.30 19.31 4.39
N ALA A 159 12.00 19.33 4.71
CA ALA A 159 11.27 20.54 5.10
C ALA A 159 11.97 21.30 6.24
N LYS A 160 12.39 20.56 7.27
CA LYS A 160 13.07 21.08 8.46
C LYS A 160 14.48 21.61 8.18
N GLN A 161 15.18 21.06 7.18
CA GLN A 161 16.49 21.57 6.76
C GLN A 161 16.33 22.92 6.07
N VAL A 162 15.42 23.01 5.10
CA VAL A 162 15.14 24.24 4.34
C VAL A 162 14.62 25.35 5.27
N LEU A 163 13.64 25.06 6.12
CA LEU A 163 13.14 26.04 7.09
C LEU A 163 14.25 26.58 8.00
N ASN A 164 15.12 25.72 8.54
CA ASN A 164 16.22 26.19 9.41
C ASN A 164 17.25 27.04 8.65
N GLU A 165 17.48 26.81 7.36
CA GLU A 165 18.36 27.65 6.54
C GLU A 165 17.71 29.00 6.18
N ILE A 166 16.47 29.03 5.67
CA ILE A 166 15.84 30.29 5.25
C ILE A 166 15.49 31.21 6.45
N LEU A 167 15.24 30.62 7.63
CA LEU A 167 14.95 31.38 8.85
C LEU A 167 16.21 31.88 9.58
N VAL A 168 17.43 31.51 9.16
CA VAL A 168 18.68 31.81 9.91
C VAL A 168 18.93 33.30 10.15
N ASN A 169 18.46 34.16 9.23
CA ASN A 169 18.58 35.62 9.28
C ASN A 169 17.35 36.32 9.91
N THR A 170 16.56 35.57 10.69
CA THR A 170 15.28 36.01 11.25
C THR A 170 15.24 35.82 12.77
N LEU A 171 14.15 36.26 13.41
CA LEU A 171 13.88 35.99 14.83
C LEU A 171 12.98 34.75 15.04
N TRP A 172 12.64 34.03 13.97
CA TRP A 172 11.76 32.86 13.99
C TRP A 172 12.56 31.55 13.96
N ARG A 173 11.96 30.48 14.51
CA ARG A 173 12.56 29.14 14.57
C ARG A 173 11.52 28.06 14.25
N VAL A 174 11.99 26.91 13.78
CA VAL A 174 11.16 25.70 13.65
C VAL A 174 10.95 25.09 15.05
N ASP A 175 9.72 24.67 15.34
CA ASP A 175 9.35 23.97 16.59
C ASP A 175 8.92 22.53 16.28
N TYR A 176 7.80 22.33 15.59
CA TYR A 176 7.34 21.01 15.14
C TYR A 176 7.30 20.87 13.62
N VAL A 177 7.73 19.73 13.09
CA VAL A 177 7.51 19.33 11.71
C VAL A 177 7.01 17.89 11.73
N ASP A 178 5.94 17.61 10.99
CA ASP A 178 5.36 16.27 10.88
C ASP A 178 6.38 15.26 10.30
N ALA A 179 6.38 14.03 10.82
CA ALA A 179 7.49 13.10 10.61
C ALA A 179 7.76 12.77 9.12
N ASP A 180 6.70 12.62 8.33
CA ASP A 180 6.81 12.41 6.88
C ASP A 180 7.50 13.59 6.17
N PHE A 181 7.37 14.82 6.67
CA PHE A 181 8.02 16.02 6.10
C PHE A 181 9.47 16.16 6.57
N GLU A 182 9.85 15.52 7.69
CA GLU A 182 11.25 15.32 8.07
C GLU A 182 11.93 14.18 7.27
N LEU A 183 11.15 13.21 6.77
CA LEU A 183 11.66 12.06 6.00
C LEU A 183 11.64 12.26 4.48
N THR A 184 10.73 13.09 3.96
CA THR A 184 10.57 13.32 2.51
C THR A 184 11.52 14.39 2.00
N TYR A 185 12.36 14.04 1.03
CA TYR A 185 13.24 14.98 0.35
C TYR A 185 12.55 15.64 -0.85
N ARG A 186 12.76 16.94 -1.05
CA ARG A 186 12.24 17.74 -2.16
C ARG A 186 13.28 18.77 -2.62
N ASP A 187 13.08 19.30 -3.82
CA ASP A 187 13.93 20.31 -4.44
C ASP A 187 13.32 21.70 -4.26
N PHE A 188 14.18 22.69 -4.00
CA PHE A 188 13.79 24.07 -3.72
C PHE A 188 14.65 25.05 -4.50
N ASP A 189 14.01 25.86 -5.35
CA ASP A 189 14.63 26.99 -6.05
C ASP A 189 13.86 28.29 -5.73
N PHE A 190 14.52 29.19 -5.03
CA PHE A 190 14.06 30.53 -4.69
C PHE A 190 15.07 31.56 -5.19
N SER A 191 15.02 31.84 -6.50
CA SER A 191 15.88 32.82 -7.18
C SER A 191 15.80 34.23 -6.58
N SER A 192 14.61 34.76 -6.32
CA SER A 192 14.41 36.00 -5.55
C SER A 192 12.99 36.07 -4.96
N THR A 193 12.86 35.86 -3.65
CA THR A 193 11.58 35.88 -2.91
C THR A 193 11.75 36.55 -1.55
N THR A 194 10.66 36.78 -0.81
CA THR A 194 10.75 37.06 0.64
C THR A 194 10.85 35.75 1.42
N VAL A 195 11.41 35.78 2.63
CA VAL A 195 11.44 34.60 3.51
C VAL A 195 10.02 34.15 3.86
N LEU A 196 9.06 35.08 3.96
CA LEU A 196 7.64 34.74 4.15
C LEU A 196 7.08 33.90 2.98
N ASP A 197 7.28 34.32 1.72
CA ASP A 197 6.86 33.56 0.53
C ASP A 197 7.63 32.24 0.43
N ALA A 198 8.93 32.20 0.77
CA ALA A 198 9.69 30.96 0.83
C ALA A 198 9.13 29.96 1.86
N VAL A 199 8.74 30.41 3.07
CA VAL A 199 8.11 29.55 4.09
C VAL A 199 6.76 29.01 3.60
N PHE A 200 5.91 29.84 2.98
CA PHE A 200 4.64 29.38 2.40
C PHE A 200 4.87 28.37 1.26
N ARG A 201 5.83 28.62 0.37
CA ARG A 201 6.20 27.66 -0.69
C ARG A 201 6.70 26.32 -0.13
N VAL A 202 7.50 26.32 0.94
CA VAL A 202 7.90 25.07 1.61
C VAL A 202 6.66 24.34 2.15
N ALA A 203 5.71 25.04 2.78
CA ALA A 203 4.46 24.43 3.23
C ALA A 203 3.64 23.85 2.05
N GLU A 204 3.59 24.53 0.91
CA GLU A 204 2.93 24.05 -0.33
C GLU A 204 3.59 22.80 -0.91
N THR A 205 4.93 22.75 -1.03
CA THR A 205 5.67 21.60 -1.58
C THR A 205 5.44 20.31 -0.77
N TYR A 206 5.11 20.43 0.51
CA TYR A 206 4.76 19.32 1.40
C TYR A 206 3.25 19.16 1.65
N ASN A 207 2.40 20.03 1.08
CA ASN A 207 0.97 20.14 1.39
C ASN A 207 0.70 20.16 2.92
N ALA A 208 1.34 21.10 3.62
CA ALA A 208 1.33 21.21 5.07
C ALA A 208 0.52 22.43 5.54
N VAL A 209 -0.21 22.26 6.66
CA VAL A 209 -0.79 23.37 7.42
C VAL A 209 0.32 24.07 8.21
N LEU A 210 0.37 25.39 8.10
CA LEU A 210 1.39 26.24 8.71
C LEU A 210 0.84 26.90 9.97
N SER A 211 1.40 26.57 11.13
CA SER A 211 0.99 27.09 12.43
C SER A 211 2.03 28.07 13.00
N TRP A 212 1.58 29.21 13.51
CA TRP A 212 2.41 30.34 13.94
C TRP A 212 2.24 30.64 15.43
N ASP A 213 3.24 30.33 16.27
CA ASP A 213 3.31 30.84 17.63
C ASP A 213 3.98 32.22 17.63
N THR A 214 3.16 33.26 17.52
CA THR A 214 3.64 34.65 17.54
C THR A 214 4.24 35.07 18.89
N SER A 215 3.95 34.36 19.99
CA SER A 215 4.49 34.69 21.31
C SER A 215 5.94 34.20 21.44
N LYS A 216 6.22 32.95 21.08
CA LYS A 216 7.57 32.37 21.03
C LYS A 216 8.37 32.74 19.78
N ARG A 217 7.71 33.20 18.71
CA ARG A 217 8.24 33.24 17.32
C ARG A 217 8.65 31.85 16.82
N THR A 218 7.75 30.88 16.92
CA THR A 218 7.96 29.54 16.34
C THR A 218 6.98 29.20 15.23
N ILE A 219 7.47 28.42 14.26
CA ILE A 219 6.74 27.93 13.10
C ILE A 219 6.64 26.41 13.21
N SER A 220 5.45 25.87 12.94
CA SER A 220 5.22 24.42 12.86
C SER A 220 4.52 24.01 11.58
N LEU A 221 4.94 22.89 10.99
CA LEU A 221 4.33 22.24 9.82
C LEU A 221 3.59 20.97 10.25
N MET A 222 2.30 20.88 9.93
CA MET A 222 1.45 19.73 10.28
C MET A 222 0.68 19.22 9.06
N LYS A 223 0.41 17.91 8.98
CA LYS A 223 -0.44 17.34 7.92
C LYS A 223 -1.88 17.92 7.99
N PRO A 224 -2.52 18.26 6.86
CA PRO A 224 -3.94 18.65 6.82
C PRO A 224 -4.88 17.59 7.38
N GLU A 225 -4.48 16.30 7.39
CA GLU A 225 -5.27 15.21 7.97
C GLU A 225 -5.13 15.10 9.51
N LEU A 226 -4.07 15.70 10.08
CA LEU A 226 -3.81 15.72 11.53
C LEU A 226 -4.18 17.07 12.18
N PHE A 227 -4.59 18.06 11.39
CA PHE A 227 -4.95 19.40 11.87
C PHE A 227 -6.47 19.58 12.01
N GLY A 228 -6.93 19.81 13.25
CA GLY A 228 -8.35 19.98 13.58
C GLY A 228 -9.12 18.66 13.77
N LEU A 229 -10.23 18.73 14.50
CA LEU A 229 -11.05 17.58 14.88
C LEU A 229 -12.53 17.83 14.58
N ASN A 230 -13.30 16.77 14.29
CA ASN A 230 -14.75 16.88 14.26
C ASN A 230 -15.31 16.78 15.69
N LYS A 231 -15.57 17.93 16.31
CA LYS A 231 -16.17 18.02 17.66
C LYS A 231 -17.71 18.06 17.65
N GLY A 232 -18.33 17.79 16.50
CA GLY A 232 -19.79 17.76 16.35
C GLY A 232 -20.48 19.12 16.37
N LEU A 233 -19.78 20.22 16.06
CA LEU A 233 -20.41 21.53 15.92
C LEU A 233 -21.28 21.57 14.66
N LYS A 234 -22.53 22.03 14.83
CA LYS A 234 -23.55 22.07 13.79
C LYS A 234 -24.14 23.47 13.66
N PHE A 235 -24.15 23.99 12.43
CA PHE A 235 -24.86 25.20 12.06
C PHE A 235 -26.11 24.82 11.26
N SER A 236 -27.29 25.28 11.67
CA SER A 236 -28.52 25.02 10.90
C SER A 236 -29.48 26.19 10.92
N TYR A 237 -30.48 26.17 10.03
CA TYR A 237 -31.54 27.18 10.08
C TYR A 237 -32.22 27.17 11.46
N GLY A 238 -32.38 28.35 12.06
CA GLY A 238 -32.86 28.50 13.45
C GLY A 238 -31.81 28.31 14.55
N HIS A 239 -30.65 27.70 14.27
CA HIS A 239 -29.58 27.48 15.25
C HIS A 239 -28.24 28.08 14.75
N TYR A 240 -27.90 29.22 15.34
CA TYR A 240 -26.72 30.06 15.06
C TYR A 240 -26.64 30.71 13.67
N LEU A 241 -27.16 30.10 12.61
CA LEU A 241 -27.01 30.57 11.22
C LEU A 241 -27.84 31.84 10.94
N LYS A 242 -27.17 32.99 10.69
CA LYS A 242 -27.81 34.24 10.23
C LYS A 242 -27.96 34.28 8.71
N LYS A 243 -26.91 33.88 7.98
CA LYS A 243 -26.81 33.96 6.51
C LYS A 243 -26.01 32.78 5.96
N PHE A 244 -26.34 32.36 4.75
CA PHE A 244 -25.67 31.27 4.05
C PHE A 244 -25.42 31.68 2.59
N GLY A 245 -24.16 31.67 2.15
CA GLY A 245 -23.75 31.84 0.77
C GLY A 245 -22.91 30.65 0.30
N ARG A 246 -23.26 30.08 -0.86
CA ARG A 246 -22.55 28.97 -1.50
C ARG A 246 -21.96 29.44 -2.82
N GLU A 247 -20.65 29.37 -2.94
CA GLU A 247 -19.86 29.75 -4.11
C GLU A 247 -19.19 28.48 -4.65
N SER A 248 -19.16 28.29 -5.97
CA SER A 248 -18.54 27.14 -6.62
C SER A 248 -17.59 27.63 -7.71
N LYS A 249 -16.37 27.09 -7.76
CA LYS A 249 -15.33 27.52 -8.70
C LYS A 249 -14.78 26.36 -9.52
N ALA A 250 -14.74 26.54 -10.84
CA ALA A 250 -14.22 25.55 -11.78
C ALA A 250 -12.72 25.79 -12.12
N ASP A 251 -12.11 26.87 -11.63
CA ASP A 251 -10.76 27.34 -12.00
C ASP A 251 -9.60 26.36 -11.67
N GLU A 252 -9.87 25.30 -10.90
CA GLU A 252 -8.96 24.18 -10.58
C GLU A 252 -9.53 22.80 -10.95
N MET A 253 -10.69 22.75 -11.63
CA MET A 253 -11.27 21.50 -12.11
C MET A 253 -10.44 20.98 -13.28
N VAL A 254 -10.08 19.70 -13.27
CA VAL A 254 -9.27 19.05 -14.31
C VAL A 254 -10.07 17.88 -14.90
N THR A 255 -10.16 17.79 -16.23
CA THR A 255 -10.76 16.64 -16.94
C THR A 255 -9.72 15.82 -17.70
N ARG A 256 -8.48 16.30 -17.80
CA ARG A 256 -7.34 15.56 -18.37
C ARG A 256 -6.05 15.86 -17.60
N LEU A 257 -5.38 14.82 -17.10
CA LEU A 257 -4.12 14.94 -16.36
C LEU A 257 -3.00 14.17 -17.07
N LYS A 258 -1.91 14.86 -17.42
CA LYS A 258 -0.69 14.26 -17.98
C LYS A 258 0.30 13.90 -16.87
N GLY A 259 1.00 12.77 -17.00
CA GLY A 259 1.98 12.31 -16.00
C GLY A 259 3.39 12.14 -16.59
N PHE A 260 4.38 12.77 -15.95
CA PHE A 260 5.79 12.66 -16.32
C PHE A 260 6.66 12.32 -15.10
N GLY A 261 7.46 11.26 -15.22
CA GLY A 261 8.45 10.81 -14.23
C GLY A 261 9.88 11.24 -14.58
N LYS A 262 10.85 10.52 -14.00
CA LYS A 262 12.28 10.75 -14.22
C LYS A 262 12.64 10.71 -15.71
N GLU A 263 13.53 11.60 -16.15
CA GLU A 263 14.05 11.67 -17.54
C GLU A 263 12.96 11.81 -18.62
N GLY A 264 11.73 12.23 -18.25
CA GLY A 264 10.60 12.38 -19.18
C GLY A 264 9.73 11.13 -19.36
N LEU A 265 9.91 10.12 -18.51
CA LEU A 265 9.11 8.88 -18.48
C LEU A 265 7.60 9.18 -18.51
N SER A 266 6.91 8.80 -19.59
CA SER A 266 5.46 8.96 -19.73
C SER A 266 4.69 7.73 -19.22
N ILE A 267 3.36 7.85 -19.13
CA ILE A 267 2.46 6.72 -18.84
C ILE A 267 2.02 5.94 -20.09
N GLU A 268 2.53 6.26 -21.28
CA GLU A 268 2.06 5.68 -22.56
C GLU A 268 2.27 4.16 -22.63
N GLU A 269 3.31 3.63 -21.98
CA GLU A 269 3.60 2.19 -21.92
C GLU A 269 2.66 1.37 -21.02
N VAL A 270 1.83 2.04 -20.19
CA VAL A 270 0.97 1.38 -19.19
C VAL A 270 -0.50 1.82 -19.24
N ASN A 271 -0.81 2.89 -19.96
CA ASN A 271 -2.17 3.41 -20.13
C ASN A 271 -2.94 2.59 -21.19
N PRO A 272 -4.10 1.98 -20.87
CA PRO A 272 -4.92 1.21 -21.82
C PRO A 272 -5.39 1.94 -23.09
N THR A 273 -5.22 3.27 -23.15
CA THR A 273 -5.53 4.12 -24.32
C THR A 273 -4.30 4.51 -25.14
N GLY A 274 -3.09 4.10 -24.72
CA GLY A 274 -1.82 4.48 -25.34
C GLY A 274 -1.45 5.96 -25.24
N GLN A 275 -2.16 6.76 -24.43
CA GLN A 275 -1.94 8.21 -24.28
C GLN A 275 -1.01 8.55 -23.10
N ASN A 276 -0.32 9.70 -23.16
CA ASN A 276 0.40 10.28 -22.01
C ASN A 276 -0.50 10.95 -20.95
N TYR A 277 -1.82 10.93 -21.16
CA TYR A 277 -2.81 11.50 -20.24
C TYR A 277 -3.88 10.49 -19.83
N ILE A 278 -4.42 10.70 -18.63
CA ILE A 278 -5.68 10.10 -18.19
C ILE A 278 -6.79 11.14 -18.30
N GLN A 279 -8.01 10.71 -18.62
CA GLN A 279 -9.14 11.58 -18.91
C GLN A 279 -10.40 11.07 -18.20
N ASN A 280 -11.22 12.00 -17.71
CA ASN A 280 -12.56 11.72 -17.20
C ASN A 280 -13.45 12.95 -17.46
N LEU A 281 -14.63 12.70 -18.00
CA LEU A 281 -15.62 13.74 -18.36
C LEU A 281 -16.96 13.54 -17.63
N SER A 282 -17.01 12.66 -16.64
CA SER A 282 -18.24 12.24 -15.97
C SER A 282 -18.99 13.38 -15.28
N TYR A 283 -18.28 14.44 -14.85
CA TYR A 283 -18.91 15.66 -14.33
C TYR A 283 -19.77 16.38 -15.39
N PHE A 284 -19.25 16.55 -16.61
CA PHE A 284 -19.98 17.22 -17.69
C PHE A 284 -21.02 16.29 -18.34
N MET A 285 -20.79 14.98 -18.33
CA MET A 285 -21.76 13.99 -18.80
C MET A 285 -22.97 13.89 -17.85
N TYR A 286 -22.82 14.13 -16.54
CA TYR A 286 -23.93 14.10 -15.58
C TYR A 286 -25.05 15.09 -15.97
N PRO A 287 -26.35 14.74 -15.78
CA PRO A 287 -26.90 13.48 -15.26
C PRO A 287 -27.28 12.46 -16.36
N PHE A 288 -26.59 12.45 -17.51
CA PHE A 288 -26.95 11.63 -18.67
C PHE A 288 -27.05 10.14 -18.35
N GLN A 289 -28.13 9.51 -18.82
CA GLN A 289 -28.39 8.08 -18.71
C GLN A 289 -29.00 7.55 -20.00
N ARG A 290 -28.55 6.38 -20.45
CA ARG A 290 -29.09 5.62 -21.58
C ARG A 290 -29.38 4.18 -21.16
N ASP A 291 -30.36 3.54 -21.78
CA ASP A 291 -30.63 2.12 -21.58
C ASP A 291 -29.71 1.20 -22.43
N ALA A 292 -29.86 -0.11 -22.28
CA ALA A 292 -29.10 -1.13 -23.02
C ALA A 292 -29.45 -1.21 -24.52
N HIS A 293 -30.38 -0.39 -25.01
CA HIS A 293 -30.74 -0.26 -26.41
C HIS A 293 -30.32 1.10 -27.00
N GLY A 294 -29.64 1.94 -26.21
CA GLY A 294 -29.19 3.27 -26.63
C GLY A 294 -30.28 4.33 -26.61
N GLN A 295 -31.41 4.11 -25.93
CA GLN A 295 -32.42 5.14 -25.72
C GLN A 295 -32.04 6.03 -24.53
N VAL A 296 -32.02 7.35 -24.73
CA VAL A 296 -31.79 8.33 -23.66
C VAL A 296 -32.94 8.30 -22.65
N LEU A 297 -32.60 8.08 -21.38
CA LEU A 297 -33.49 8.13 -20.22
C LEU A 297 -33.43 9.50 -19.52
N GLN A 298 -32.25 10.11 -19.54
CA GLN A 298 -31.98 11.44 -18.98
C GLN A 298 -30.86 12.10 -19.79
N HIS A 299 -30.99 13.39 -20.09
CA HIS A 299 -30.00 14.19 -20.83
C HIS A 299 -28.85 14.68 -19.92
N SER A 300 -27.73 15.10 -20.51
CA SER A 300 -26.67 15.85 -19.81
C SER A 300 -27.11 17.31 -19.57
N ASP A 301 -26.59 17.94 -18.52
CA ASP A 301 -26.76 19.39 -18.28
C ASP A 301 -25.80 20.26 -19.14
N TYR A 302 -24.82 19.66 -19.83
CA TYR A 302 -23.72 20.38 -20.51
C TYR A 302 -23.40 19.90 -21.94
N MET A 303 -23.42 18.59 -22.17
CA MET A 303 -22.96 17.95 -23.41
C MET A 303 -24.13 17.51 -24.29
N SER A 304 -23.93 17.40 -25.61
CA SER A 304 -24.91 16.81 -26.51
C SER A 304 -25.09 15.31 -26.24
N ASP A 305 -26.32 14.81 -26.41
CA ASP A 305 -26.60 13.37 -26.28
C ASP A 305 -25.68 12.55 -27.21
N SER A 306 -25.42 13.08 -28.41
CA SER A 306 -24.52 12.48 -29.41
C SER A 306 -23.11 12.27 -28.88
N LEU A 307 -22.53 13.29 -28.22
CA LEU A 307 -21.21 13.18 -27.60
C LEU A 307 -21.25 12.25 -26.37
N CYS A 308 -22.31 12.30 -25.55
CA CYS A 308 -22.48 11.40 -24.40
C CYS A 308 -22.59 9.93 -24.81
N HIS A 309 -23.28 9.63 -25.92
CA HIS A 309 -23.31 8.29 -26.50
C HIS A 309 -21.91 7.85 -26.92
N ALA A 310 -21.22 8.63 -27.75
CA ALA A 310 -19.88 8.29 -28.26
C ALA A 310 -18.84 8.11 -27.15
N LEU A 311 -18.90 8.91 -26.08
CA LEU A 311 -18.04 8.75 -24.90
C LEU A 311 -18.31 7.41 -24.19
N LEU A 312 -19.57 7.07 -23.92
CA LEU A 312 -19.93 5.80 -23.28
C LEU A 312 -19.66 4.56 -24.16
N ASP A 313 -19.75 4.70 -25.49
CA ASP A 313 -19.40 3.63 -26.42
C ASP A 313 -17.87 3.43 -26.49
N LEU A 314 -17.08 4.50 -26.41
CA LEU A 314 -15.63 4.42 -26.28
C LEU A 314 -15.20 3.81 -24.93
N ASP A 315 -15.80 4.22 -23.81
CA ASP A 315 -15.50 3.65 -22.49
C ASP A 315 -15.75 2.13 -22.46
N LEU A 316 -16.88 1.67 -23.01
CA LEU A 316 -17.17 0.24 -23.18
C LEU A 316 -16.17 -0.48 -24.09
N LEU A 317 -15.70 0.17 -25.16
CA LEU A 317 -14.69 -0.38 -26.07
C LEU A 317 -13.31 -0.48 -25.40
N VAL A 318 -12.96 0.47 -24.54
CA VAL A 318 -11.74 0.44 -23.72
C VAL A 318 -11.82 -0.66 -22.66
N GLU A 319 -12.92 -0.78 -21.92
CA GLU A 319 -13.10 -1.85 -20.93
C GLU A 319 -13.03 -3.25 -21.58
N ALA A 320 -13.65 -3.44 -22.75
CA ALA A 320 -13.63 -4.71 -23.47
C ALA A 320 -12.22 -5.13 -23.92
N ASN A 321 -11.37 -4.18 -24.31
CA ASN A 321 -10.01 -4.44 -24.81
C ASN A 321 -8.92 -4.38 -23.72
N ARG A 322 -9.22 -3.84 -22.54
CA ARG A 322 -8.27 -3.63 -21.43
C ARG A 322 -7.43 -4.87 -21.10
N ASN A 323 -8.07 -6.03 -20.91
CA ASN A 323 -7.38 -7.28 -20.58
C ASN A 323 -6.43 -7.75 -21.69
N ILE A 324 -6.74 -7.44 -22.96
CA ILE A 324 -5.88 -7.74 -24.10
C ILE A 324 -4.65 -6.85 -24.04
N PHE A 325 -4.82 -5.54 -23.83
CA PHE A 325 -3.74 -4.56 -23.74
C PHE A 325 -2.78 -4.86 -22.58
N GLU A 326 -3.30 -5.11 -21.38
CA GLU A 326 -2.51 -5.53 -20.20
C GLU A 326 -1.71 -6.82 -20.50
N SER A 327 -2.27 -7.77 -21.26
CA SER A 327 -1.57 -8.99 -21.66
C SER A 327 -0.46 -8.77 -22.71
N LEU A 328 -0.64 -7.83 -23.64
CA LEU A 328 0.31 -7.51 -24.71
C LEU A 328 1.52 -6.75 -24.16
N ILE A 329 1.31 -5.76 -23.30
CA ILE A 329 2.40 -5.05 -22.58
C ILE A 329 3.24 -6.06 -21.79
N ARG A 330 2.60 -6.97 -21.05
CA ARG A 330 3.31 -8.00 -20.29
C ARG A 330 4.16 -8.89 -21.20
N GLN A 331 3.59 -9.41 -22.29
CA GLN A 331 4.34 -10.21 -23.26
C GLN A 331 5.51 -9.43 -23.87
N LYS A 332 5.34 -8.14 -24.19
CA LYS A 332 6.42 -7.27 -24.69
C LYS A 332 7.55 -7.15 -23.67
N LYS A 333 7.23 -6.88 -22.40
CA LYS A 333 8.20 -6.78 -21.31
C LYS A 333 8.98 -8.08 -21.08
N ASP A 334 8.27 -9.21 -21.05
CA ASP A 334 8.88 -10.55 -20.86
C ASP A 334 9.83 -10.89 -22.05
N LEU A 335 9.45 -10.53 -23.29
CA LEU A 335 10.31 -10.65 -24.47
C LEU A 335 11.52 -9.70 -24.45
N GLN A 336 11.35 -8.45 -24.00
CA GLN A 336 12.45 -7.47 -23.88
C GLN A 336 13.50 -7.91 -22.85
N SER A 337 13.07 -8.47 -21.70
CA SER A 337 14.01 -9.06 -20.73
C SER A 337 14.80 -10.22 -21.36
N SER A 338 14.10 -11.11 -22.04
CA SER A 338 14.70 -12.26 -22.76
C SER A 338 15.71 -11.81 -23.82
N LEU A 339 15.44 -10.70 -24.52
CA LEU A 339 16.36 -10.13 -25.51
C LEU A 339 17.63 -9.56 -24.84
N SER A 340 17.48 -8.79 -23.76
CA SER A 340 18.61 -8.19 -23.02
C SER A 340 19.56 -9.25 -22.43
N GLU A 341 19.02 -10.38 -21.96
CA GLU A 341 19.82 -11.53 -21.50
C GLU A 341 20.62 -12.16 -22.65
N LEU A 342 19.99 -12.34 -23.82
CA LEU A 342 20.64 -12.87 -25.02
C LEU A 342 21.67 -11.91 -25.62
N GLU A 343 21.44 -10.59 -25.58
CA GLU A 343 22.40 -9.56 -25.98
C GLU A 343 23.63 -9.57 -25.08
N THR A 344 23.44 -9.69 -23.76
CA THR A 344 24.52 -9.84 -22.79
C THR A 344 25.35 -11.11 -23.06
N LYS A 345 24.68 -12.24 -23.29
CA LYS A 345 25.31 -13.53 -23.66
C LYS A 345 26.07 -13.44 -24.99
N TYR A 346 25.50 -12.80 -26.01
CA TYR A 346 26.14 -12.59 -27.32
C TYR A 346 27.40 -11.70 -27.19
N SER A 347 27.32 -10.64 -26.39
CA SER A 347 28.46 -9.75 -26.10
C SER A 347 29.61 -10.51 -25.43
N LEU A 348 29.32 -11.32 -24.40
CA LEU A 348 30.31 -12.16 -23.72
C LEU A 348 30.95 -13.18 -24.67
N LEU A 349 30.16 -13.87 -25.50
CA LEU A 349 30.67 -14.81 -26.51
C LEU A 349 31.57 -14.13 -27.56
N LYS A 350 31.36 -12.83 -27.83
CA LYS A 350 32.17 -12.04 -28.77
C LYS A 350 33.50 -11.58 -28.18
N ILE A 351 33.56 -11.38 -26.86
CA ILE A 351 34.79 -11.18 -26.11
C ILE A 351 35.61 -12.50 -26.05
N ASP A 352 34.94 -13.64 -25.84
CA ASP A 352 35.55 -14.97 -25.96
C ASP A 352 36.10 -15.22 -27.38
N GLU A 353 35.31 -14.96 -28.43
CA GLU A 353 35.71 -15.06 -29.85
C GLU A 353 36.99 -14.25 -30.15
N THR A 354 37.01 -12.98 -29.74
CA THR A 354 38.17 -12.09 -29.93
C THR A 354 39.41 -12.66 -29.24
N SER A 355 39.25 -13.15 -28.00
CA SER A 355 40.33 -13.77 -27.22
C SER A 355 40.85 -15.08 -27.86
N LEU A 356 39.95 -15.87 -28.46
CA LEU A 356 40.28 -17.10 -29.18
C LEU A 356 41.03 -16.82 -30.48
N ILE A 357 40.64 -15.80 -31.24
CA ILE A 357 41.36 -15.35 -32.45
C ILE A 357 42.79 -14.92 -32.09
N ASP A 358 42.95 -14.14 -31.02
CA ASP A 358 44.25 -13.68 -30.54
C ASP A 358 45.16 -14.84 -30.11
N ASN A 359 44.61 -15.82 -29.38
CA ASN A 359 45.34 -17.02 -28.98
C ASN A 359 45.70 -17.92 -30.17
N LYS A 360 44.77 -18.11 -31.12
CA LYS A 360 45.00 -18.84 -32.37
C LYS A 360 46.14 -18.22 -33.17
N ASN A 361 46.13 -16.90 -33.36
CA ASN A 361 47.20 -16.17 -34.05
C ASN A 361 48.54 -16.39 -33.36
N LYS A 362 48.64 -16.15 -32.04
CA LYS A 362 49.86 -16.34 -31.25
C LYS A 362 50.42 -17.77 -31.38
N GLN A 363 49.57 -18.79 -31.29
CA GLN A 363 50.00 -20.19 -31.37
C GLN A 363 50.30 -20.68 -32.80
N GLN A 364 49.66 -20.10 -33.83
CA GLN A 364 49.99 -20.37 -35.23
C GLN A 364 51.33 -19.76 -35.63
N PHE A 365 51.62 -18.51 -35.26
CA PHE A 365 52.96 -17.93 -35.47
C PHE A 365 54.05 -18.74 -34.74
N ALA A 366 53.76 -19.24 -33.54
CA ALA A 366 54.67 -20.12 -32.80
C ALA A 366 54.87 -21.50 -33.45
N HIS A 367 54.09 -21.91 -34.45
CA HIS A 367 54.03 -23.27 -35.00
C HIS A 367 53.64 -24.34 -33.96
N ASN A 368 52.87 -23.95 -32.93
CA ASN A 368 52.50 -24.84 -31.81
C ASN A 368 51.14 -25.55 -32.02
N MET A 369 50.26 -25.02 -32.87
CA MET A 369 48.90 -25.55 -33.11
C MET A 369 48.77 -26.03 -34.57
N TRP A 370 48.03 -27.12 -34.78
CA TRP A 370 47.71 -27.68 -36.10
C TRP A 370 46.19 -27.82 -36.29
N PHE A 371 45.70 -27.57 -37.50
CA PHE A 371 44.27 -27.60 -37.85
C PHE A 371 44.09 -28.04 -39.32
N GLU A 372 43.15 -28.93 -39.59
CA GLU A 372 42.72 -29.31 -40.94
C GLU A 372 41.19 -29.44 -41.01
N LYS A 373 40.59 -28.87 -42.06
CA LYS A 373 39.19 -29.12 -42.46
C LYS A 373 39.17 -29.77 -43.84
N PHE A 374 38.40 -30.84 -44.00
CA PHE A 374 38.17 -31.47 -45.31
C PHE A 374 36.84 -32.22 -45.35
N THR A 375 36.39 -32.57 -46.56
CA THR A 375 35.22 -33.44 -46.77
C THR A 375 35.68 -34.89 -46.92
N TYR A 376 35.14 -35.79 -46.10
CA TYR A 376 35.39 -37.23 -46.18
C TYR A 376 34.50 -37.89 -47.24
N THR A 377 35.10 -38.74 -48.07
CA THR A 377 34.54 -39.27 -49.33
C THR A 377 34.31 -40.79 -49.30
N GLY A 378 34.16 -41.39 -48.12
CA GLY A 378 33.92 -42.84 -47.98
C GLY A 378 35.13 -43.72 -48.31
N GLN A 379 36.35 -43.17 -48.29
CA GLN A 379 37.60 -43.91 -48.48
C GLN A 379 38.53 -43.67 -47.29
N PRO A 380 39.20 -44.70 -46.72
CA PRO A 380 39.99 -44.56 -45.50
C PRO A 380 41.07 -43.46 -45.63
N LYS A 381 41.00 -42.43 -44.78
CA LYS A 381 41.96 -41.32 -44.77
C LYS A 381 42.74 -41.35 -43.46
N SER A 382 44.06 -41.24 -43.59
CA SER A 382 44.98 -41.11 -42.45
C SER A 382 45.59 -39.72 -42.48
N VAL A 383 45.47 -38.98 -41.38
CA VAL A 383 46.01 -37.62 -41.26
C VAL A 383 47.09 -37.62 -40.19
N THR A 384 48.34 -37.67 -40.63
CA THR A 384 49.53 -37.66 -39.76
C THR A 384 50.12 -36.26 -39.70
N THR A 385 50.39 -35.77 -38.49
CA THR A 385 51.12 -34.50 -38.29
C THR A 385 52.30 -34.69 -37.33
N ARG A 386 53.32 -33.83 -37.49
CA ARG A 386 54.46 -33.77 -36.57
C ARG A 386 54.16 -32.76 -35.47
N LEU A 387 54.38 -33.19 -34.23
CA LEU A 387 54.26 -32.33 -33.05
C LEU A 387 55.63 -31.68 -32.80
N LYS A 388 55.62 -30.42 -32.34
CA LYS A 388 56.80 -29.55 -32.39
C LYS A 388 57.93 -30.01 -31.46
N ASP A 389 57.57 -30.50 -30.29
CA ASP A 389 58.47 -30.94 -29.22
C ASP A 389 57.69 -31.89 -28.29
N SER A 390 58.34 -32.95 -27.82
CA SER A 390 57.79 -33.96 -26.90
C SER A 390 57.70 -33.47 -25.44
N SER A 391 58.28 -32.31 -25.12
CA SER A 391 58.07 -31.64 -23.82
C SER A 391 56.63 -31.16 -23.61
N TYR A 392 55.88 -30.91 -24.69
CA TYR A 392 54.52 -30.39 -24.66
C TYR A 392 53.47 -31.51 -24.55
N LYS A 393 52.37 -31.19 -23.88
CA LYS A 393 51.14 -32.02 -23.84
C LYS A 393 50.12 -31.45 -24.81
N TYR A 394 49.35 -32.31 -25.47
CA TYR A 394 48.45 -31.91 -26.55
C TYR A 394 47.03 -32.49 -26.36
N ALA A 395 46.01 -31.72 -26.73
CA ALA A 395 44.65 -32.22 -26.93
C ALA A 395 44.38 -32.41 -28.42
N VAL A 396 43.96 -33.62 -28.81
CA VAL A 396 43.43 -33.92 -30.15
C VAL A 396 41.92 -33.78 -30.09
N MET A 397 41.38 -32.82 -30.84
CA MET A 397 39.96 -32.47 -30.89
C MET A 397 39.43 -32.62 -32.31
N ALA A 398 38.18 -33.05 -32.45
CA ALA A 398 37.55 -33.17 -33.76
C ALA A 398 36.04 -32.91 -33.72
N LYS A 399 35.49 -32.60 -34.89
CA LYS A 399 34.05 -32.46 -35.18
C LYS A 399 33.76 -33.15 -36.51
N VAL A 400 32.71 -33.97 -36.56
CA VAL A 400 32.22 -34.63 -37.79
C VAL A 400 30.79 -34.19 -38.05
N GLY A 401 30.40 -33.94 -39.29
CA GLY A 401 29.03 -33.55 -39.63
C GLY A 401 27.99 -34.60 -39.24
N ASN A 402 28.25 -35.86 -39.60
CA ASN A 402 27.48 -37.03 -39.16
C ASN A 402 28.41 -38.06 -38.49
N SER A 403 27.99 -38.65 -37.37
CA SER A 403 28.70 -39.75 -36.69
C SER A 403 28.19 -41.15 -37.07
N GLN A 404 27.17 -41.28 -37.94
CA GLN A 404 26.79 -42.56 -38.53
C GLN A 404 27.81 -43.01 -39.58
N ASP A 405 28.10 -44.32 -39.62
CA ASP A 405 28.98 -44.99 -40.58
C ASP A 405 30.35 -44.33 -40.79
N ILE A 406 30.87 -43.69 -39.75
CA ILE A 406 32.23 -43.16 -39.65
C ILE A 406 32.85 -43.53 -38.31
N THR A 407 34.09 -43.97 -38.34
CA THR A 407 34.91 -44.31 -37.18
C THR A 407 36.17 -43.47 -37.21
N VAL A 408 36.53 -42.92 -36.05
CA VAL A 408 37.74 -42.10 -35.88
C VAL A 408 38.61 -42.77 -34.82
N SER A 409 39.91 -42.82 -35.07
CA SER A 409 40.90 -43.36 -34.13
C SER A 409 42.16 -42.51 -34.11
N VAL A 410 42.74 -42.34 -32.92
CA VAL A 410 43.95 -41.54 -32.69
C VAL A 410 45.06 -42.50 -32.28
N ASP A 411 46.07 -42.63 -33.13
CA ASP A 411 47.18 -43.59 -32.97
C ASP A 411 46.65 -45.02 -32.76
N HIS A 412 45.80 -45.44 -33.70
CA HIS A 412 45.05 -46.71 -33.78
C HIS A 412 44.06 -47.01 -32.63
N VAL A 413 43.91 -46.15 -31.63
CA VAL A 413 42.89 -46.31 -30.57
C VAL A 413 41.58 -45.65 -31.00
N PRO A 414 40.44 -46.37 -31.07
CA PRO A 414 39.14 -45.79 -31.41
C PRO A 414 38.71 -44.69 -30.42
N ALA A 415 38.13 -43.62 -30.94
CA ALA A 415 37.61 -42.49 -30.18
C ALA A 415 36.15 -42.21 -30.54
N ALA A 416 35.33 -41.85 -29.55
CA ALA A 416 33.91 -41.57 -29.75
C ALA A 416 33.68 -40.20 -30.38
N VAL A 417 32.84 -40.12 -31.42
CA VAL A 417 32.44 -38.89 -32.10
C VAL A 417 30.92 -38.71 -32.09
N LYS A 418 30.47 -37.46 -32.21
CA LYS A 418 29.05 -37.07 -32.24
C LYS A 418 28.78 -36.13 -33.41
N SER A 419 27.67 -36.31 -34.12
CA SER A 419 27.25 -35.44 -35.22
C SER A 419 27.23 -33.95 -34.82
N SER A 420 27.87 -33.11 -35.64
CA SER A 420 27.98 -31.65 -35.52
C SER A 420 28.58 -31.10 -34.21
N GLN A 421 29.09 -31.93 -33.30
CA GLN A 421 29.67 -31.51 -32.03
C GLN A 421 31.19 -31.69 -32.02
N TRP A 422 31.90 -30.73 -31.41
CA TRP A 422 33.30 -30.92 -31.04
C TRP A 422 33.43 -31.91 -29.89
N VAL A 423 34.44 -32.76 -29.97
CA VAL A 423 34.83 -33.72 -28.92
C VAL A 423 36.36 -33.72 -28.77
N VAL A 424 36.85 -33.85 -27.54
CA VAL A 424 38.25 -34.22 -27.29
C VAL A 424 38.35 -35.72 -27.54
N LEU A 425 39.07 -36.11 -28.59
CA LEU A 425 39.28 -37.52 -28.96
C LEU A 425 40.29 -38.19 -28.02
N ARG A 426 41.38 -37.47 -27.69
CA ARG A 426 42.48 -37.98 -26.86
C ARG A 426 43.35 -36.83 -26.34
N LYS A 427 43.92 -36.99 -25.14
CA LYS A 427 45.06 -36.21 -24.64
C LYS A 427 46.35 -36.98 -24.89
N LEU A 428 47.41 -36.32 -25.33
CA LEU A 428 48.72 -36.89 -25.68
C LEU A 428 49.84 -36.24 -24.88
N GLU A 429 50.88 -37.03 -24.59
CA GLU A 429 52.07 -36.64 -23.84
C GLU A 429 53.29 -37.35 -24.46
N GLN A 430 54.45 -36.69 -24.52
CA GLN A 430 55.71 -37.21 -25.10
C GLN A 430 55.65 -37.64 -26.59
N ALA A 431 54.55 -37.34 -27.29
CA ALA A 431 54.38 -37.67 -28.70
C ALA A 431 55.10 -36.66 -29.61
N THR A 432 55.94 -37.15 -30.54
CA THR A 432 56.60 -36.36 -31.60
C THR A 432 55.81 -36.34 -32.91
N GLN A 433 54.84 -37.23 -33.05
CA GLN A 433 53.88 -37.32 -34.16
C GLN A 433 52.60 -37.95 -33.64
N THR A 434 51.48 -37.68 -34.31
CA THR A 434 50.21 -38.39 -34.09
C THR A 434 49.46 -38.55 -35.41
N THR A 435 48.70 -39.62 -35.55
CA THR A 435 47.87 -39.91 -36.72
C THR A 435 46.41 -40.11 -36.34
N VAL A 436 45.55 -39.28 -36.94
CA VAL A 436 44.10 -39.48 -36.89
C VAL A 436 43.68 -40.31 -38.10
N HIS A 437 43.28 -41.55 -37.87
CA HIS A 437 42.74 -42.43 -38.91
C HIS A 437 41.21 -42.38 -38.90
N ILE A 438 40.64 -42.16 -40.09
CA ILE A 438 39.19 -42.05 -40.31
C ILE A 438 38.80 -43.10 -41.35
N ASN A 439 37.83 -43.95 -40.99
CA ASN A 439 37.37 -45.08 -41.80
C ASN A 439 35.86 -45.23 -41.67
N GLY A 440 35.18 -45.63 -42.75
CA GLY A 440 33.72 -45.76 -42.80
C GLY A 440 33.13 -45.41 -44.16
N ALA A 441 31.84 -45.72 -44.34
CA ALA A 441 31.12 -45.58 -45.59
C ALA A 441 30.48 -44.19 -45.80
N ALA A 442 30.48 -43.32 -44.78
CA ALA A 442 29.95 -41.97 -44.90
C ALA A 442 30.61 -41.17 -46.04
N VAL A 443 29.79 -40.56 -46.90
CA VAL A 443 30.23 -39.68 -48.01
C VAL A 443 29.75 -38.25 -47.79
N ASN A 444 30.46 -37.27 -48.36
CA ASN A 444 30.17 -35.83 -48.24
C ASN A 444 30.11 -35.31 -46.79
N ASN A 445 30.83 -35.98 -45.88
CA ASN A 445 30.82 -35.65 -44.45
C ASN A 445 31.93 -34.64 -44.13
N GLU A 446 31.62 -33.45 -43.64
CA GLU A 446 32.66 -32.50 -43.20
C GLU A 446 33.37 -33.01 -41.93
N VAL A 447 34.70 -33.01 -41.95
CA VAL A 447 35.54 -33.34 -40.81
C VAL A 447 36.47 -32.16 -40.51
N PHE A 448 36.46 -31.74 -39.25
CA PHE A 448 37.37 -30.75 -38.68
C PHE A 448 38.24 -31.47 -37.65
N ILE A 449 39.55 -31.25 -37.71
CA ILE A 449 40.51 -31.78 -36.73
C ILE A 449 41.38 -30.62 -36.26
N GLN A 450 41.51 -30.47 -34.94
CA GLN A 450 42.36 -29.47 -34.30
C GLN A 450 43.25 -30.15 -33.25
N ILE A 451 44.53 -29.81 -33.25
CA ILE A 451 45.50 -30.29 -32.26
C ILE A 451 46.15 -29.07 -31.63
N SER A 452 45.92 -28.89 -30.33
CA SER A 452 46.36 -27.71 -29.56
C SER A 452 47.22 -28.14 -28.37
N PRO A 453 48.26 -27.36 -28.02
CA PRO A 453 49.02 -27.60 -26.80
C PRO A 453 48.17 -27.21 -25.58
N ILE A 454 48.25 -28.01 -24.53
CA ILE A 454 47.51 -27.81 -23.27
C ILE A 454 48.49 -27.78 -22.09
N THR A 455 48.12 -27.13 -21.00
CA THR A 455 48.97 -27.07 -19.79
C THR A 455 49.01 -28.40 -19.05
N THR A 456 49.94 -28.53 -18.10
CA THR A 456 50.07 -29.77 -17.31
C THR A 456 48.84 -30.04 -16.45
N THR A 457 48.25 -29.00 -15.85
CA THR A 457 47.00 -29.10 -15.08
C THR A 457 45.81 -29.45 -15.99
N GLU A 458 45.71 -28.85 -17.17
CA GLU A 458 44.71 -29.19 -18.20
C GLU A 458 44.80 -30.64 -18.68
N PHE A 459 46.01 -31.19 -18.79
CA PHE A 459 46.20 -32.61 -19.08
C PHE A 459 45.66 -33.49 -17.95
N THR A 460 46.05 -33.21 -16.70
CA THR A 460 45.68 -34.02 -15.52
C THR A 460 44.23 -33.85 -15.04
N GLY A 461 43.55 -32.77 -15.42
CA GLY A 461 42.17 -32.51 -15.04
C GLY A 461 41.19 -33.56 -15.58
N GLN A 462 40.30 -34.04 -14.72
CA GLN A 462 39.19 -34.92 -15.09
C GLN A 462 37.97 -34.09 -15.51
N ASN A 463 37.17 -34.60 -16.45
CA ASN A 463 35.92 -34.00 -16.94
C ASN A 463 36.06 -32.56 -17.50
N ASN A 464 37.26 -32.16 -17.93
CA ASN A 464 37.54 -30.80 -18.41
C ASN A 464 37.46 -30.65 -19.94
N GLU A 465 37.00 -31.67 -20.66
CA GLU A 465 36.95 -31.72 -22.12
C GLU A 465 36.12 -30.57 -22.72
N ALA A 466 35.00 -30.20 -22.07
CA ALA A 466 34.18 -29.06 -22.47
C ALA A 466 34.91 -27.70 -22.29
N ALA A 467 35.72 -27.57 -21.23
CA ALA A 467 36.52 -26.37 -21.00
C ALA A 467 37.66 -26.24 -22.02
N LEU A 468 38.29 -27.37 -22.39
CA LEU A 468 39.28 -27.42 -23.47
C LEU A 468 38.66 -27.01 -24.81
N ILE A 469 37.48 -27.54 -25.15
CA ILE A 469 36.76 -27.14 -26.37
C ILE A 469 36.45 -25.64 -26.35
N LYS A 470 35.94 -25.08 -25.24
CA LYS A 470 35.68 -23.63 -25.15
C LYS A 470 36.97 -22.79 -25.27
N LYS A 471 38.08 -23.24 -24.68
CA LYS A 471 39.35 -22.48 -24.63
C LYS A 471 40.15 -22.53 -25.94
N TYR A 472 39.90 -23.49 -26.83
CA TYR A 472 40.70 -23.70 -28.02
C TYR A 472 39.92 -23.74 -29.36
N CYS A 473 38.65 -24.16 -29.41
CA CYS A 473 37.94 -24.38 -30.67
C CYS A 473 37.10 -23.16 -31.11
N LEU A 474 37.67 -22.30 -31.97
CA LEU A 474 36.99 -21.08 -32.48
C LEU A 474 35.62 -21.37 -33.16
N ASP A 475 35.54 -22.41 -34.00
CA ASP A 475 34.30 -22.85 -34.69
C ASP A 475 33.15 -23.17 -33.70
N HIS A 476 33.46 -23.58 -32.47
CA HIS A 476 32.45 -23.82 -31.44
C HIS A 476 31.81 -22.50 -30.97
N THR A 477 32.62 -21.47 -30.74
CA THR A 477 32.15 -20.13 -30.34
C THR A 477 31.45 -19.42 -31.49
N GLU A 478 31.97 -19.51 -32.72
CA GLU A 478 31.29 -19.03 -33.95
C GLU A 478 29.89 -19.66 -34.10
N MET A 479 29.76 -20.97 -33.86
CA MET A 479 28.46 -21.66 -33.87
C MET A 479 27.52 -21.15 -32.77
N GLN A 480 28.01 -20.98 -31.54
CA GLN A 480 27.22 -20.46 -30.41
C GLN A 480 26.76 -19.01 -30.64
N LEU A 481 27.60 -18.18 -31.25
CA LEU A 481 27.24 -16.82 -31.70
C LEU A 481 26.14 -16.87 -32.76
N GLY A 482 26.26 -17.76 -33.76
CA GLY A 482 25.24 -17.96 -34.80
C GLY A 482 23.88 -18.39 -34.24
N THR A 483 23.85 -19.36 -33.31
CA THR A 483 22.61 -19.81 -32.66
C THR A 483 22.01 -18.71 -31.78
N THR A 484 22.82 -18.06 -30.94
CA THR A 484 22.35 -16.98 -30.05
C THR A 484 21.80 -15.79 -30.85
N LYS A 485 22.45 -15.44 -31.98
CA LYS A 485 21.96 -14.39 -32.87
C LYS A 485 20.62 -14.75 -33.54
N ALA A 486 20.45 -16.00 -33.97
CA ALA A 486 19.16 -16.45 -34.52
C ALA A 486 18.02 -16.46 -33.47
N GLU A 487 18.34 -16.71 -32.20
CA GLU A 487 17.39 -16.58 -31.08
C GLU A 487 17.00 -15.11 -30.84
N MET A 488 17.98 -14.19 -30.84
CA MET A 488 17.74 -12.74 -30.75
C MET A 488 16.86 -12.23 -31.90
N ASP A 489 17.17 -12.59 -33.15
CA ASP A 489 16.43 -12.13 -34.32
C ASP A 489 14.98 -12.64 -34.34
N ARG A 490 14.74 -13.84 -33.78
CA ARG A 490 13.40 -14.37 -33.56
C ARG A 490 12.62 -13.56 -32.51
N ILE A 491 13.23 -13.25 -31.37
CA ILE A 491 12.58 -12.50 -30.28
C ILE A 491 12.35 -11.04 -30.69
N ALA A 492 13.30 -10.40 -31.36
CA ALA A 492 13.13 -9.07 -31.94
C ALA A 492 11.94 -9.03 -32.91
N LYS A 493 11.75 -10.06 -33.74
CA LYS A 493 10.53 -10.17 -34.57
C LYS A 493 9.27 -10.29 -33.72
N GLN A 494 9.25 -11.12 -32.67
CA GLN A 494 8.08 -11.26 -31.80
C GLN A 494 7.71 -9.96 -31.07
N ILE A 495 8.70 -9.10 -30.75
CA ILE A 495 8.47 -7.76 -30.23
C ILE A 495 7.79 -6.88 -31.31
N THR A 496 8.33 -6.85 -32.53
CA THR A 496 7.71 -6.12 -33.67
C THR A 496 6.28 -6.59 -33.98
N ASP A 497 6.04 -7.90 -33.97
CA ASP A 497 4.70 -8.48 -34.20
C ASP A 497 3.71 -8.08 -33.08
N ASN A 498 4.18 -7.87 -31.84
CA ASN A 498 3.38 -7.38 -30.70
C ASN A 498 3.16 -5.85 -30.77
N ASP A 499 4.20 -5.07 -31.08
CA ASP A 499 4.10 -3.62 -31.29
C ASP A 499 3.11 -3.26 -32.42
N LEU A 500 3.01 -4.09 -33.46
CA LEU A 500 1.97 -3.98 -34.48
C LEU A 500 0.56 -4.25 -33.94
N GLN A 501 0.39 -5.20 -33.01
CA GLN A 501 -0.91 -5.46 -32.37
C GLN A 501 -1.33 -4.32 -31.44
N ILE A 502 -0.40 -3.80 -30.63
CA ILE A 502 -0.58 -2.60 -29.79
C ILE A 502 -0.95 -1.39 -30.67
N SER A 503 -0.24 -1.17 -31.78
CA SER A 503 -0.52 -0.07 -32.71
C SER A 503 -1.91 -0.16 -33.35
N ASN A 504 -2.35 -1.37 -33.72
CA ASN A 504 -3.70 -1.59 -34.27
C ASN A 504 -4.81 -1.36 -33.22
N LEU A 505 -4.57 -1.74 -31.96
CA LEU A 505 -5.50 -1.45 -30.85
C LEU A 505 -5.56 0.06 -30.54
N ASN A 506 -4.41 0.74 -30.49
CA ASN A 506 -4.36 2.20 -30.31
C ASN A 506 -5.07 2.95 -31.45
N LEU A 507 -4.99 2.46 -32.69
CA LEU A 507 -5.74 3.02 -33.82
C LEU A 507 -7.25 2.80 -33.65
N LEU A 508 -7.69 1.60 -33.24
CA LEU A 508 -9.09 1.29 -32.97
C LEU A 508 -9.69 2.14 -31.84
N LEU A 509 -8.91 2.41 -30.78
CA LEU A 509 -9.30 3.25 -29.64
C LEU A 509 -9.09 4.75 -29.88
N SER A 510 -8.60 5.16 -31.06
CA SER A 510 -8.28 6.56 -31.35
C SER A 510 -9.51 7.46 -31.48
N ALA A 511 -9.36 8.73 -31.14
CA ALA A 511 -10.42 9.73 -31.27
C ALA A 511 -10.86 9.97 -32.73
N ASP A 512 -10.02 9.63 -33.71
CA ASP A 512 -10.31 9.77 -35.15
C ASP A 512 -11.09 8.59 -35.74
N GLN A 513 -11.28 7.50 -35.00
CA GLN A 513 -12.18 6.40 -35.39
C GLN A 513 -13.52 6.44 -34.65
N ASN A 514 -13.55 7.00 -33.43
CA ASN A 514 -14.71 6.91 -32.53
C ASN A 514 -15.57 8.20 -32.44
N PHE A 515 -15.10 9.36 -32.92
CA PHE A 515 -15.85 10.61 -32.90
C PHE A 515 -15.98 11.25 -34.29
N THR A 516 -17.12 11.88 -34.58
CA THR A 516 -17.25 12.78 -35.75
C THR A 516 -16.48 14.08 -35.53
N LYS A 517 -16.24 14.85 -36.59
CA LYS A 517 -15.55 16.14 -36.46
C LYS A 517 -16.33 17.15 -35.61
N GLU A 518 -17.67 17.15 -35.70
CA GLU A 518 -18.50 17.98 -34.82
C GLU A 518 -18.35 17.56 -33.34
N GLN A 519 -18.37 16.24 -33.06
CA GLN A 519 -18.14 15.72 -31.71
C GLN A 519 -16.72 16.04 -31.19
N GLN A 520 -15.69 15.99 -32.05
CA GLN A 520 -14.32 16.38 -31.67
C GLN A 520 -14.19 17.87 -31.36
N ASP A 521 -14.89 18.75 -32.09
CA ASP A 521 -14.87 20.20 -31.83
C ASP A 521 -15.78 20.62 -30.65
N GLU A 522 -16.81 19.83 -30.34
CA GLU A 522 -17.55 19.91 -29.07
C GLU A 522 -16.67 19.48 -27.89
N LEU A 523 -16.06 18.29 -27.98
CA LEU A 523 -15.23 17.67 -26.94
C LEU A 523 -14.09 18.59 -26.45
N LYS A 524 -13.47 19.36 -27.36
CA LYS A 524 -12.40 20.33 -27.04
C LYS A 524 -12.82 21.41 -26.03
N GLN A 525 -14.12 21.70 -25.90
CA GLN A 525 -14.64 22.70 -24.97
C GLN A 525 -14.69 22.19 -23.51
N PHE A 526 -14.65 20.87 -23.33
CA PHE A 526 -14.73 20.20 -22.02
C PHE A 526 -13.39 19.61 -21.55
N ILE A 527 -12.33 19.73 -22.34
CA ILE A 527 -10.97 19.30 -22.00
C ILE A 527 -10.26 20.44 -21.25
N ILE A 528 -9.98 20.20 -19.97
CA ILE A 528 -9.19 21.07 -19.09
C ILE A 528 -7.94 20.28 -18.69
N GLU A 529 -6.78 20.70 -19.20
CA GLU A 529 -5.50 19.99 -19.01
C GLU A 529 -4.69 20.55 -17.83
N LYS A 530 -4.15 19.68 -16.98
CA LYS A 530 -3.10 19.99 -15.99
C LYS A 530 -1.98 18.94 -16.15
N GLU A 531 -0.76 19.27 -15.73
CA GLU A 531 0.41 18.37 -15.84
C GLU A 531 0.94 18.04 -14.44
N PHE A 532 1.26 16.76 -14.20
CA PHE A 532 1.92 16.28 -12.99
C PHE A 532 3.31 15.76 -13.34
N VAL A 533 4.32 16.42 -12.78
CA VAL A 533 5.75 16.09 -12.98
C VAL A 533 6.37 15.77 -11.62
N ASP A 534 6.98 14.60 -11.48
CA ASP A 534 7.70 14.22 -10.26
C ASP A 534 8.86 13.25 -10.60
N GLU A 535 10.10 13.74 -10.52
CA GLU A 535 11.31 12.99 -10.91
C GLU A 535 11.61 11.77 -10.03
N ASN A 536 10.84 11.53 -8.96
CA ASN A 536 10.98 10.33 -8.13
C ASN A 536 10.44 9.05 -8.80
N TYR A 537 9.52 9.16 -9.77
CA TYR A 537 8.97 7.98 -10.45
C TYR A 537 9.94 7.47 -11.52
N ILE A 538 10.55 6.32 -11.23
CA ILE A 538 11.41 5.56 -12.15
C ILE A 538 10.64 4.47 -12.93
N HIS A 539 9.35 4.29 -12.65
CA HIS A 539 8.50 3.26 -13.25
C HIS A 539 7.13 3.85 -13.63
N ALA A 540 6.73 3.66 -14.89
CA ALA A 540 5.49 4.24 -15.43
C ALA A 540 4.22 3.70 -14.72
N GLN A 541 4.25 2.46 -14.22
CA GLN A 541 3.13 1.82 -13.55
C GLN A 541 2.75 2.51 -12.23
N ASP A 542 3.75 2.88 -11.44
CA ASP A 542 3.57 3.55 -10.15
C ASP A 542 3.11 5.00 -10.37
N LEU A 543 3.72 5.67 -11.35
CA LEU A 543 3.29 6.99 -11.83
C LEU A 543 1.81 6.98 -12.25
N TYR A 544 1.39 6.01 -13.07
CA TYR A 544 0.02 5.87 -13.57
C TYR A 544 -1.02 5.62 -12.47
N LYS A 545 -0.65 4.89 -11.41
CA LYS A 545 -1.50 4.67 -10.23
C LYS A 545 -1.71 5.96 -9.45
N ASP A 546 -0.63 6.64 -9.10
CA ASP A 546 -0.71 7.81 -8.20
C ASP A 546 -1.20 9.07 -8.95
N LEU A 547 -1.03 9.11 -10.28
CA LEU A 547 -1.72 10.03 -11.18
C LEU A 547 -3.25 9.85 -11.12
N HIS A 548 -3.74 8.60 -11.11
CA HIS A 548 -5.17 8.30 -10.97
C HIS A 548 -5.75 8.74 -9.63
N GLU A 549 -5.03 8.51 -8.53
CA GLU A 549 -5.48 8.93 -7.19
C GLU A 549 -5.58 10.46 -7.10
N LYS A 550 -4.56 11.20 -7.57
CA LYS A 550 -4.58 12.67 -7.59
C LYS A 550 -5.64 13.25 -8.54
N PHE A 551 -5.84 12.63 -9.70
CA PHE A 551 -6.82 13.11 -10.68
C PHE A 551 -8.25 13.08 -10.13
N LYS A 552 -8.59 12.07 -9.33
CA LYS A 552 -9.91 11.92 -8.71
C LYS A 552 -10.29 13.11 -7.80
N ASP A 553 -9.32 13.66 -7.07
CA ASP A 553 -9.56 14.82 -6.19
C ASP A 553 -9.70 16.14 -6.98
N MET A 554 -9.22 16.20 -8.23
CA MET A 554 -9.30 17.37 -9.11
C MET A 554 -10.51 17.38 -10.08
N GLN A 555 -11.30 16.31 -10.12
CA GLN A 555 -12.44 16.16 -11.05
C GLN A 555 -13.66 17.03 -10.75
N ASN A 556 -13.72 17.68 -9.57
CA ASN A 556 -14.90 18.41 -9.12
C ASN A 556 -14.59 19.90 -8.85
N PRO A 557 -15.54 20.82 -9.13
CA PRO A 557 -15.37 22.24 -8.80
C PRO A 557 -15.31 22.45 -7.27
N GLN A 558 -14.51 23.42 -6.85
CA GLN A 558 -14.28 23.72 -5.45
C GLN A 558 -15.47 24.47 -4.84
N MET A 559 -16.11 23.88 -3.84
CA MET A 559 -17.17 24.52 -3.06
C MET A 559 -16.61 25.32 -1.89
N ILE A 560 -16.89 26.62 -1.89
CA ILE A 560 -16.63 27.56 -0.80
C ILE A 560 -17.97 27.97 -0.21
N ILE A 561 -18.14 27.81 1.10
CA ILE A 561 -19.34 28.22 1.83
C ILE A 561 -18.95 29.34 2.78
N LYS A 562 -19.65 30.47 2.67
CA LYS A 562 -19.52 31.63 3.55
C LYS A 562 -20.79 31.70 4.40
N ILE A 563 -20.66 31.55 5.72
CA ILE A 563 -21.79 31.65 6.65
C ILE A 563 -21.57 32.79 7.64
N ASP A 564 -22.59 33.63 7.83
CA ASP A 564 -22.62 34.61 8.91
C ASP A 564 -23.43 33.97 10.05
N THR A 565 -22.91 34.00 11.28
CA THR A 565 -23.53 33.34 12.44
C THR A 565 -23.69 34.30 13.63
N ILE A 566 -24.54 33.95 14.60
CA ILE A 566 -24.59 34.64 15.89
C ILE A 566 -23.31 34.34 16.67
N ASN A 567 -22.78 35.32 17.40
CA ASN A 567 -21.63 35.12 18.29
C ASN A 567 -22.07 34.34 19.55
N PHE A 568 -22.22 33.02 19.41
CA PHE A 568 -22.63 32.12 20.49
C PHE A 568 -21.58 31.99 21.61
N LEU A 569 -20.33 32.42 21.37
CA LEU A 569 -19.30 32.58 22.40
C LEU A 569 -19.63 33.70 23.41
N SER A 570 -20.61 34.55 23.10
CA SER A 570 -21.17 35.53 24.05
C SER A 570 -22.40 35.02 24.82
N VAL A 571 -23.00 33.91 24.38
CA VAL A 571 -24.27 33.37 24.92
C VAL A 571 -23.99 32.38 26.05
N ILE A 572 -24.47 32.69 27.26
CA ILE A 572 -24.11 31.96 28.49
C ILE A 572 -24.70 30.53 28.51
N GLU A 573 -25.84 30.31 27.86
CA GLU A 573 -26.47 28.99 27.70
C GLU A 573 -25.67 28.06 26.77
N GLU A 574 -24.83 28.63 25.90
CA GLU A 574 -24.07 27.92 24.86
C GLU A 574 -22.63 27.57 25.28
N GLN A 575 -22.29 27.69 26.56
CA GLN A 575 -20.96 27.37 27.11
C GLN A 575 -20.44 25.97 26.77
N HIS A 576 -21.34 25.04 26.41
CA HIS A 576 -21.05 23.65 26.03
C HIS A 576 -20.63 23.47 24.56
N ASN A 577 -20.60 24.56 23.78
CA ASN A 577 -20.14 24.61 22.39
C ASN A 577 -18.94 25.56 22.18
N TRP A 578 -18.54 26.33 23.20
CA TRP A 578 -17.48 27.36 23.09
C TRP A 578 -16.08 26.79 22.76
N ASP A 579 -15.81 25.53 23.06
CA ASP A 579 -14.55 24.82 22.76
C ASP A 579 -14.56 24.08 21.40
N LYS A 580 -15.72 24.07 20.72
CA LYS A 580 -15.95 23.39 19.44
C LYS A 580 -15.72 24.26 18.22
N LEU A 581 -15.48 25.56 18.40
CA LEU A 581 -15.14 26.49 17.34
C LEU A 581 -13.62 26.72 17.33
N VAL A 582 -12.89 25.90 16.57
CA VAL A 582 -11.45 26.07 16.33
C VAL A 582 -11.19 26.03 14.83
N LEU A 583 -10.24 26.85 14.38
CA LEU A 583 -9.77 26.87 13.00
C LEU A 583 -9.27 25.47 12.59
N GLY A 584 -9.64 24.99 11.40
CA GLY A 584 -9.30 23.64 10.93
C GLY A 584 -10.22 22.51 11.43
N ASP A 585 -11.06 22.72 12.45
CA ASP A 585 -12.08 21.75 12.84
C ASP A 585 -13.12 21.56 11.71
N THR A 586 -13.67 20.34 11.62
CA THR A 586 -14.73 20.00 10.65
C THR A 586 -16.10 20.24 11.28
N VAL A 587 -16.95 21.00 10.60
CA VAL A 587 -18.29 21.36 11.05
C VAL A 587 -19.37 20.91 10.08
N THR A 588 -20.59 20.69 10.59
CA THR A 588 -21.76 20.32 9.77
C THR A 588 -22.64 21.55 9.55
N ILE A 589 -22.91 21.89 8.29
CA ILE A 589 -23.88 22.91 7.90
C ILE A 589 -25.11 22.21 7.33
N GLU A 590 -26.30 22.54 7.83
CA GLU A 590 -27.57 21.96 7.37
C GLU A 590 -28.61 23.07 7.10
N TYR A 591 -28.94 23.27 5.82
CA TYR A 591 -29.86 24.31 5.38
C TYR A 591 -30.95 23.71 4.47
N ASP A 592 -32.04 23.27 5.11
CA ASP A 592 -33.17 22.53 4.52
C ASP A 592 -33.74 23.21 3.26
N LYS A 593 -33.81 24.56 3.27
CA LYS A 593 -34.38 25.37 2.16
C LYS A 593 -33.56 25.32 0.87
N MET A 594 -32.32 24.84 0.89
CA MET A 594 -31.53 24.51 -0.32
C MET A 594 -31.20 23.00 -0.39
N ASN A 595 -31.87 22.16 0.40
CA ASN A 595 -31.57 20.73 0.57
C ASN A 595 -30.06 20.45 0.77
N THR A 596 -29.36 21.37 1.44
CA THR A 596 -27.89 21.38 1.48
C THR A 596 -27.41 20.97 2.86
N LYS A 597 -26.80 19.78 2.94
CA LYS A 597 -26.14 19.24 4.12
C LYS A 597 -24.67 18.96 3.78
N VAL A 598 -23.74 19.72 4.34
CA VAL A 598 -22.32 19.65 4.01
C VAL A 598 -21.48 19.58 5.30
N THR A 599 -20.56 18.62 5.34
CA THR A 599 -19.50 18.53 6.35
C THR A 599 -18.20 19.05 5.75
N ALA A 600 -17.68 20.16 6.27
CA ALA A 600 -16.53 20.84 5.67
C ALA A 600 -15.66 21.53 6.73
N ARG A 601 -14.42 21.88 6.37
CA ARG A 601 -13.41 22.43 7.29
C ARG A 601 -13.49 23.96 7.36
N ILE A 602 -13.38 24.51 8.57
CA ILE A 602 -13.23 25.96 8.77
C ILE A 602 -11.83 26.38 8.30
N ILE A 603 -11.76 27.26 7.29
CA ILE A 603 -10.51 27.82 6.75
C ILE A 603 -10.27 29.26 7.21
N GLU A 604 -11.31 29.96 7.66
CA GLU A 604 -11.26 31.35 8.13
C GLU A 604 -12.35 31.62 9.16
N ILE A 605 -12.01 32.37 10.21
CA ILE A 605 -12.93 32.85 11.24
C ILE A 605 -12.75 34.36 11.38
N ALA A 606 -13.74 35.12 10.94
CA ALA A 606 -13.82 36.57 11.13
C ALA A 606 -14.72 36.88 12.33
N PHE A 607 -14.12 37.39 13.41
CA PHE A 607 -14.83 37.78 14.63
C PHE A 607 -15.22 39.26 14.58
N ASP A 608 -16.52 39.53 14.58
CA ASP A 608 -17.09 40.85 14.90
C ASP A 608 -17.53 40.85 16.37
N TYR A 609 -16.75 41.56 17.19
CA TYR A 609 -16.96 41.65 18.63
C TYR A 609 -18.04 42.67 19.05
N GLU A 610 -18.63 43.43 18.11
CA GLU A 610 -19.61 44.48 18.41
C GLU A 610 -20.99 44.22 17.80
N GLY A 611 -21.08 43.87 16.51
CA GLY A 611 -22.32 43.43 15.86
C GLY A 611 -22.74 42.00 16.24
N GLY A 612 -21.97 41.34 17.12
CA GLY A 612 -22.30 40.02 17.66
C GLY A 612 -22.39 38.97 16.57
N ALA A 613 -21.47 39.00 15.61
CA ALA A 613 -21.39 38.08 14.49
C ALA A 613 -20.07 37.29 14.50
N ILE A 614 -20.11 36.07 13.98
CA ILE A 614 -18.92 35.33 13.58
C ILE A 614 -19.16 34.89 12.15
N ASN A 615 -18.34 35.37 11.23
CA ASN A 615 -18.42 34.98 9.83
C ASN A 615 -17.36 33.90 9.59
N LEU A 616 -17.77 32.79 8.98
CA LEU A 616 -16.94 31.60 8.79
C LEU A 616 -16.84 31.31 7.28
N THR A 617 -15.61 31.28 6.76
CA THR A 617 -15.35 30.70 5.44
C THR A 617 -14.97 29.23 5.64
N ILE A 618 -15.69 28.36 4.95
CA ILE A 618 -15.62 26.90 5.10
C ILE A 618 -15.46 26.28 3.72
N ALA A 619 -14.56 25.31 3.57
CA ALA A 619 -14.22 24.69 2.29
C ALA A 619 -14.20 23.15 2.36
N ASN A 620 -14.55 22.51 1.23
CA ASN A 620 -14.69 21.05 1.10
C ASN A 620 -13.54 20.43 0.29
N VAL A 621 -12.29 20.80 0.58
CA VAL A 621 -11.10 20.41 -0.21
C VAL A 621 -10.01 19.88 0.73
N LYS A 622 -9.26 18.85 0.31
CA LYS A 622 -8.06 18.37 1.02
C LYS A 622 -6.90 19.38 0.91
N ASP A 623 -6.63 19.82 -0.31
CA ASP A 623 -5.62 20.85 -0.61
C ASP A 623 -6.19 22.24 -0.34
N ILE A 624 -5.54 23.00 0.54
CA ILE A 624 -6.05 24.27 1.08
C ILE A 624 -5.34 25.50 0.48
N SER A 625 -4.32 25.29 -0.37
CA SER A 625 -3.33 26.30 -0.78
C SER A 625 -3.63 27.00 -2.13
N ASP A 626 -3.91 26.24 -3.20
CA ASP A 626 -3.91 26.75 -4.59
C ASP A 626 -4.98 27.86 -4.82
N SER A 627 -6.18 27.66 -4.23
CA SER A 627 -7.39 28.46 -4.47
C SER A 627 -7.28 29.93 -4.07
N TYR A 628 -6.61 30.23 -2.96
CA TYR A 628 -6.44 31.61 -2.46
C TYR A 628 -5.29 32.31 -3.21
N LYS A 629 -4.24 31.56 -3.55
CA LYS A 629 -3.05 32.10 -4.20
C LYS A 629 -3.31 32.67 -5.60
N LYS A 630 -4.22 32.12 -6.42
CA LYS A 630 -4.53 32.72 -7.74
C LYS A 630 -4.99 34.19 -7.61
N MET A 631 -5.83 34.51 -6.62
CA MET A 631 -6.34 35.88 -6.43
C MET A 631 -5.31 36.81 -5.77
N GLU A 632 -4.60 36.34 -4.75
CA GLU A 632 -3.55 37.13 -4.07
C GLU A 632 -2.35 37.39 -4.98
N LYS A 633 -1.94 36.40 -5.79
CA LYS A 633 -0.84 36.49 -6.76
C LYS A 633 -1.21 37.41 -7.94
N PHE A 634 -2.48 37.55 -8.31
CA PHE A 634 -2.91 38.58 -9.26
C PHE A 634 -2.71 40.00 -8.69
N ILE A 635 -2.97 40.21 -7.40
CA ILE A 635 -2.75 41.50 -6.72
C ILE A 635 -1.25 41.81 -6.60
N TYR A 636 -0.41 40.84 -6.18
CA TYR A 636 1.03 41.05 -6.09
C TYR A 636 1.75 41.13 -7.45
N ASN A 637 1.32 40.39 -8.48
CA ASN A 637 1.96 40.43 -9.80
C ASN A 637 1.89 41.82 -10.44
N SER A 638 0.85 42.61 -10.17
CA SER A 638 0.75 44.02 -10.61
C SER A 638 1.89 44.93 -10.10
N ILE A 639 2.73 44.45 -9.16
CA ILE A 639 3.85 45.19 -8.57
C ILE A 639 5.22 44.61 -9.02
N GLY A 640 5.28 43.46 -9.71
CA GLY A 640 6.52 42.65 -9.84
C GLY A 640 6.90 42.06 -11.21
N THR A 641 6.25 42.44 -12.32
CA THR A 641 6.43 41.76 -13.63
C THR A 641 7.77 42.07 -14.34
N SER A 642 8.86 41.33 -14.03
CA SER A 642 10.11 41.37 -14.84
C SER A 642 11.05 40.16 -14.76
N ALA A 643 10.99 39.30 -13.73
CA ALA A 643 12.10 38.37 -13.43
C ALA A 643 12.02 36.95 -14.05
N THR A 644 10.90 36.55 -14.64
CA THR A 644 10.58 35.12 -14.93
C THR A 644 11.03 34.57 -16.29
N LEU A 645 11.85 35.29 -17.06
CA LEU A 645 12.21 34.92 -18.46
C LEU A 645 13.59 34.28 -18.67
N ASN A 646 14.40 34.06 -17.62
CA ASN A 646 15.83 33.70 -17.76
C ASN A 646 16.26 32.28 -17.27
N GLN A 647 15.40 31.49 -16.60
CA GLN A 647 15.86 30.27 -15.91
C GLN A 647 16.22 29.06 -16.82
N ASN A 648 15.82 29.04 -18.10
CA ASN A 648 15.97 27.86 -18.97
C ASN A 648 17.27 27.78 -19.80
N LYS A 649 18.32 28.56 -19.49
CA LYS A 649 19.50 28.68 -20.38
C LYS A 649 20.74 27.86 -19.99
N ASP A 650 20.89 27.45 -18.72
CA ASP A 650 22.21 27.06 -18.17
C ASP A 650 22.46 25.55 -18.00
N ARG A 651 21.49 24.68 -18.33
CA ARG A 651 21.59 23.21 -18.13
C ARG A 651 22.47 22.44 -19.15
N TRP A 652 23.16 23.09 -20.09
CA TRP A 652 23.84 22.43 -21.22
C TRP A 652 25.40 22.46 -21.21
N GLY A 653 26.04 23.03 -20.18
CA GLY A 653 27.43 23.50 -20.30
C GLY A 653 28.59 22.70 -19.68
N LYS A 654 28.38 21.59 -18.95
CA LYS A 654 29.40 21.03 -18.02
C LYS A 654 29.53 19.49 -17.96
N ALA A 655 29.55 18.80 -19.11
CA ALA A 655 29.51 17.32 -19.14
C ALA A 655 30.61 16.64 -19.99
N VAL A 656 31.77 17.26 -20.21
CA VAL A 656 32.87 16.64 -21.00
C VAL A 656 34.27 17.06 -20.49
N ILE A 657 35.22 16.11 -20.56
CA ILE A 657 36.70 16.24 -20.40
C ILE A 657 37.22 16.49 -18.97
N ASP A 658 37.95 15.52 -18.40
CA ASP A 658 39.37 15.74 -18.05
C ASP A 658 40.19 14.44 -17.79
N SER A 659 41.45 14.41 -18.23
CA SER A 659 42.53 13.46 -17.83
C SER A 659 43.75 13.51 -18.79
N SER A 660 44.78 14.32 -18.50
CA SER A 660 46.00 14.35 -19.36
C SER A 660 47.33 14.87 -18.77
N GLU A 661 47.44 15.15 -17.46
CA GLU A 661 48.56 15.93 -16.86
C GLU A 661 49.98 15.47 -17.28
N THR A 662 50.28 14.17 -17.28
CA THR A 662 51.64 13.66 -17.57
C THR A 662 52.08 13.93 -19.01
N SER A 663 51.16 13.90 -19.98
CA SER A 663 51.47 14.17 -21.39
C SER A 663 51.76 15.66 -21.61
N GLN A 664 50.98 16.53 -20.96
CA GLN A 664 51.16 17.98 -21.04
C GLN A 664 52.56 18.41 -20.56
N ILE A 665 53.10 17.78 -19.51
CA ILE A 665 54.44 18.11 -19.00
C ILE A 665 55.54 17.83 -20.04
N MET A 666 55.41 16.75 -20.82
CA MET A 666 56.36 16.43 -21.90
C MET A 666 56.20 17.38 -23.08
N GLU A 667 54.98 17.56 -23.60
CA GLU A 667 54.76 18.49 -24.74
C GLU A 667 55.16 19.92 -24.38
N ASN A 668 54.84 20.42 -23.18
CA ASN A 668 55.26 21.75 -22.74
C ASN A 668 56.78 21.92 -22.68
N PHE A 669 57.55 20.85 -22.37
CA PHE A 669 59.02 20.92 -22.39
C PHE A 669 59.58 20.91 -23.82
N TRP A 670 59.08 20.03 -24.69
CA TRP A 670 59.49 19.96 -26.09
C TRP A 670 59.11 21.24 -26.86
N ASN A 671 57.88 21.72 -26.67
CA ASN A 671 57.40 22.97 -27.25
C ASN A 671 58.25 24.15 -26.76
N LYS A 672 58.52 24.25 -25.45
CA LYS A 672 59.37 25.33 -24.91
C LYS A 672 60.77 25.33 -25.51
N VAL A 673 61.49 24.20 -25.51
CA VAL A 673 62.85 24.15 -26.07
C VAL A 673 62.85 24.44 -27.58
N THR A 674 61.83 23.96 -28.31
CA THR A 674 61.68 24.26 -29.74
C THR A 674 61.36 25.74 -29.99
N GLN A 675 60.57 26.36 -29.12
CA GLN A 675 60.20 27.77 -29.20
C GLN A 675 61.38 28.69 -28.81
N ASP A 676 62.13 28.35 -27.76
CA ASP A 676 63.35 29.07 -27.35
C ASP A 676 64.39 29.05 -28.51
N ILE A 677 64.59 27.91 -29.18
CA ILE A 677 65.51 27.78 -30.33
C ILE A 677 64.98 28.51 -31.58
N SER A 678 63.67 28.45 -31.87
CA SER A 678 63.09 29.08 -33.07
C SER A 678 62.82 30.58 -32.93
N MET A 679 62.87 31.14 -31.71
CA MET A 679 62.81 32.58 -31.44
C MET A 679 64.19 33.21 -31.17
N ALA A 680 65.29 32.46 -31.33
CA ALA A 680 66.66 32.92 -31.13
C ALA A 680 67.07 33.99 -32.17
N ASN A 681 66.85 35.26 -31.84
CA ASN A 681 66.97 36.40 -32.76
C ASN A 681 68.11 37.38 -32.38
N ASN A 682 68.91 37.07 -31.34
CA ASN A 682 69.89 37.98 -30.75
C ASN A 682 71.15 37.29 -30.18
N GLU A 683 71.47 36.07 -30.64
CA GLU A 683 72.70 35.37 -30.23
C GLU A 683 73.95 35.97 -30.88
N TYR A 684 75.01 36.12 -30.09
CA TYR A 684 76.32 36.60 -30.56
C TYR A 684 77.26 35.40 -30.74
N VAL A 685 77.52 35.06 -32.00
CA VAL A 685 78.51 34.05 -32.38
C VAL A 685 79.89 34.70 -32.46
N THR A 686 80.78 34.32 -31.54
CA THR A 686 82.19 34.74 -31.55
C THR A 686 83.07 33.57 -31.98
N LEU A 687 83.97 33.82 -32.93
CA LEU A 687 84.91 32.84 -33.45
C LEU A 687 86.33 33.38 -33.26
N ASP A 688 87.08 32.80 -32.32
CA ASP A 688 88.43 33.26 -31.98
C ASP A 688 89.39 32.08 -31.70
N ARG A 689 90.57 32.38 -31.14
CA ARG A 689 91.57 31.34 -30.79
C ARG A 689 91.13 30.42 -29.63
N SER A 690 90.09 30.77 -28.89
CA SER A 690 89.47 29.91 -27.86
C SER A 690 88.36 29.01 -28.42
N GLY A 691 88.01 29.15 -29.71
CA GLY A 691 87.06 28.31 -30.42
C GLY A 691 85.84 29.08 -30.95
N LEU A 692 84.77 28.33 -31.22
CA LEU A 692 83.44 28.89 -31.48
C LEU A 692 82.70 29.04 -30.14
N THR A 693 82.25 30.24 -29.80
CA THR A 693 81.43 30.52 -28.61
C THR A 693 80.14 31.22 -29.02
N ILE A 694 78.99 30.68 -28.61
CA ILE A 694 77.65 31.26 -28.85
C ILE A 694 77.06 31.68 -27.50
N VAL A 695 76.65 32.93 -27.37
CA VAL A 695 76.17 33.55 -26.13
C VAL A 695 75.07 34.59 -26.42
N ASP A 696 74.05 34.67 -25.56
CA ASP A 696 73.09 35.79 -25.56
C ASP A 696 73.67 36.93 -24.67
N PRO A 697 73.79 38.18 -25.15
CA PRO A 697 74.22 39.32 -24.35
C PRO A 697 73.39 39.56 -23.06
N ASN A 698 72.16 39.03 -23.00
CA ASN A 698 71.25 39.17 -21.86
C ASN A 698 71.42 38.06 -20.80
N ASP A 699 72.05 36.92 -21.12
CA ASP A 699 72.45 35.88 -20.16
C ASP A 699 73.90 35.42 -20.43
N PRO A 700 74.91 36.28 -20.20
CA PRO A 700 76.32 35.95 -20.43
C PRO A 700 76.87 34.86 -19.49
N GLY A 701 76.08 34.38 -18.53
CA GLY A 701 76.40 33.20 -17.71
C GLY A 701 76.22 31.88 -18.47
N ARG A 702 75.45 31.87 -19.58
CA ARG A 702 75.15 30.69 -20.37
C ARG A 702 75.73 30.81 -21.78
N PHE A 703 76.60 29.87 -22.13
CA PHE A 703 77.12 29.79 -23.49
C PHE A 703 77.46 28.36 -23.93
N LEU A 704 77.38 28.13 -25.24
CA LEU A 704 77.95 26.97 -25.90
C LEU A 704 79.38 27.32 -26.35
N ARG A 705 80.35 26.43 -26.11
CA ARG A 705 81.70 26.54 -26.65
C ARG A 705 82.16 25.23 -27.30
N ALA A 706 82.71 25.33 -28.51
CA ALA A 706 83.34 24.22 -29.23
C ALA A 706 84.82 24.53 -29.49
N THR A 707 85.69 23.60 -29.08
CA THR A 707 87.16 23.68 -29.17
C THR A 707 87.73 22.42 -29.87
N HIS A 708 89.05 22.28 -29.91
CA HIS A 708 89.69 21.12 -30.54
C HIS A 708 89.35 19.81 -29.81
N GLY A 709 88.42 19.04 -30.38
CA GLY A 709 87.98 17.74 -29.86
C GLY A 709 86.90 17.79 -28.77
N ALA A 710 86.48 18.96 -28.30
CA ALA A 710 85.49 19.09 -27.23
C ALA A 710 84.37 20.09 -27.57
N LEU A 711 83.12 19.71 -27.29
CA LEU A 711 81.94 20.58 -27.38
C LEU A 711 81.25 20.63 -26.02
N ALA A 712 81.07 21.82 -25.46
CA ALA A 712 80.69 22.00 -24.07
C ALA A 712 79.68 23.14 -23.86
N LEU A 713 78.81 22.94 -22.87
CA LEU A 713 77.82 23.89 -22.38
C LEU A 713 78.20 24.32 -20.97
N THR A 714 78.09 25.61 -20.67
CA THR A 714 78.24 26.16 -19.31
C THR A 714 77.01 26.96 -18.93
N ARG A 715 76.64 26.88 -17.65
CA ARG A 715 75.70 27.79 -16.96
C ARG A 715 76.41 28.65 -15.90
N SER A 716 77.74 28.58 -15.85
CA SER A 716 78.60 29.16 -14.82
C SER A 716 79.63 30.13 -15.41
N GLY A 717 79.32 30.77 -16.54
CA GLY A 717 80.22 31.75 -17.20
C GLY A 717 81.57 31.15 -17.66
N GLY A 718 81.66 29.83 -17.84
CA GLY A 718 82.90 29.14 -18.23
C GLY A 718 83.79 28.70 -17.06
N LEU A 719 83.40 28.93 -15.80
CA LEU A 719 84.13 28.41 -14.63
C LEU A 719 84.05 26.89 -14.51
N ARG A 720 82.94 26.31 -14.97
CA ARG A 720 82.70 24.86 -15.09
C ARG A 720 81.84 24.61 -16.32
N TYR A 721 82.07 23.50 -17.00
CA TYR A 721 81.21 23.01 -18.07
C TYR A 721 80.42 21.81 -17.52
N GLU A 722 79.11 21.99 -17.29
CA GLU A 722 78.29 20.96 -16.63
C GLU A 722 77.82 19.85 -17.59
N THR A 723 77.90 20.12 -18.90
CA THR A 723 77.71 19.13 -19.97
C THR A 723 78.78 19.33 -21.03
N ALA A 724 79.55 18.30 -21.36
CA ALA A 724 80.58 18.31 -22.40
C ALA A 724 80.69 16.95 -23.11
N ILE A 725 80.96 16.98 -24.41
CA ILE A 725 81.32 15.83 -25.24
C ILE A 725 82.81 15.96 -25.57
N THR A 726 83.58 14.92 -25.28
CA THR A 726 85.04 14.85 -25.46
C THR A 726 85.42 13.53 -26.13
N PRO A 727 86.67 13.33 -26.59
CA PRO A 727 87.07 12.06 -27.21
C PRO A 727 87.03 10.88 -26.23
N ASP A 728 87.19 11.16 -24.94
CA ASP A 728 87.19 10.17 -23.85
C ASP A 728 85.76 9.83 -23.35
N GLY A 729 84.74 10.59 -23.74
CA GLY A 729 83.34 10.32 -23.41
C GLY A 729 82.44 11.55 -23.27
N ILE A 730 81.21 11.29 -22.80
CA ILE A 730 80.20 12.31 -22.49
C ILE A 730 80.21 12.58 -20.98
N ILE A 731 80.55 13.81 -20.60
CA ILE A 731 80.48 14.31 -19.22
C ILE A 731 79.17 15.08 -19.09
N ALA A 732 78.26 14.66 -18.21
CA ALA A 732 77.01 15.39 -17.96
C ALA A 732 76.47 15.11 -16.56
N GLU A 733 75.91 16.14 -15.91
CA GLU A 733 75.21 15.98 -14.63
C GLU A 733 73.89 15.20 -14.77
N ARG A 734 73.31 15.14 -15.98
CA ARG A 734 72.14 14.34 -16.33
C ARG A 734 72.25 13.81 -17.76
N LEU A 735 72.34 12.50 -17.91
CA LEU A 735 72.21 11.81 -19.20
C LEU A 735 70.76 11.31 -19.35
N MET A 736 70.06 11.77 -20.39
CA MET A 736 68.69 11.38 -20.70
C MET A 736 68.61 10.80 -22.12
N GLY A 737 68.50 9.48 -22.23
CA GLY A 737 68.45 8.77 -23.51
C GLY A 737 68.65 7.26 -23.33
N LYS A 738 68.59 6.51 -24.44
CA LYS A 738 68.93 5.08 -24.44
C LYS A 738 70.44 4.90 -24.53
N ILE A 739 71.07 4.52 -23.41
CA ILE A 739 72.46 4.05 -23.39
C ILE A 739 72.46 2.58 -23.81
N LEU A 740 73.13 2.24 -24.91
CA LEU A 740 73.16 0.89 -25.48
C LEU A 740 74.57 0.52 -25.97
N THR A 741 74.92 -0.76 -25.81
CA THR A 741 76.14 -1.43 -26.31
C THR A 741 77.44 -1.09 -25.58
N THR A 742 77.58 -1.61 -24.35
CA THR A 742 78.87 -1.77 -23.64
C THR A 742 78.93 -3.15 -22.98
N ASN A 743 80.07 -3.85 -23.04
CA ASN A 743 80.18 -5.22 -22.50
C ASN A 743 80.14 -5.32 -20.97
N ARG A 744 80.49 -4.22 -20.27
CA ARG A 744 80.51 -4.13 -18.81
C ARG A 744 80.12 -2.72 -18.39
N VAL A 745 79.22 -2.61 -17.41
CA VAL A 745 78.90 -1.35 -16.72
C VAL A 745 79.14 -1.58 -15.22
N VAL A 746 79.87 -0.67 -14.58
CA VAL A 746 80.10 -0.70 -13.13
C VAL A 746 79.67 0.64 -12.55
N ILE A 747 78.83 0.59 -11.53
CA ILE A 747 78.31 1.74 -10.79
C ILE A 747 78.48 1.41 -9.31
N GLY A 748 79.25 2.18 -8.55
CA GLY A 748 79.48 1.86 -7.14
C GLY A 748 80.43 2.82 -6.44
N ASP A 749 80.46 2.66 -5.12
CA ASP A 749 81.28 3.37 -4.15
C ASP A 749 81.74 2.39 -3.04
N ASP A 750 82.23 2.92 -1.91
CA ASP A 750 82.66 2.10 -0.77
C ASP A 750 81.50 1.36 -0.06
N ASP A 751 80.23 1.71 -0.35
CA ASP A 751 79.04 1.14 0.30
C ASP A 751 78.37 0.01 -0.51
N GLY A 752 78.56 -0.03 -1.83
CA GLY A 752 78.12 -1.14 -2.66
C GLY A 752 78.55 -1.02 -4.12
N ILE A 753 78.56 -2.16 -4.83
CA ILE A 753 78.94 -2.25 -6.23
C ILE A 753 77.84 -2.92 -7.05
N TRP A 754 77.25 -2.19 -7.99
CA TRP A 754 76.47 -2.71 -9.10
C TRP A 754 77.43 -3.02 -10.25
N VAL A 755 77.45 -4.28 -10.68
CA VAL A 755 78.20 -4.76 -11.84
C VAL A 755 77.23 -5.39 -12.84
N THR A 756 77.14 -4.85 -14.05
CA THR A 756 76.47 -5.48 -15.19
C THR A 756 77.53 -6.09 -16.11
N GLU A 757 77.47 -7.40 -16.32
CA GLU A 757 78.39 -8.19 -17.15
C GLU A 757 77.60 -9.11 -18.09
N GLY A 758 77.74 -8.87 -19.40
CA GLY A 758 77.00 -9.61 -20.42
C GLY A 758 75.49 -9.53 -20.22
N ALA A 759 74.85 -10.68 -19.96
CA ALA A 759 73.41 -10.79 -19.70
C ALA A 759 73.07 -10.89 -18.20
N SER A 760 74.02 -10.60 -17.30
CA SER A 760 73.85 -10.62 -15.85
C SER A 760 74.10 -9.25 -15.22
N THR A 761 73.52 -9.00 -14.06
CA THR A 761 73.70 -7.80 -13.25
C THR A 761 73.66 -8.18 -11.78
N THR A 762 74.75 -7.92 -11.06
CA THR A 762 74.94 -8.30 -9.66
C THR A 762 75.16 -7.03 -8.84
N ILE A 763 74.46 -6.94 -7.71
CA ILE A 763 74.64 -5.90 -6.69
C ILE A 763 75.22 -6.57 -5.45
N SER A 764 76.41 -6.12 -5.06
CA SER A 764 77.12 -6.56 -3.85
C SER A 764 77.12 -5.47 -2.79
N ASP A 765 76.95 -5.86 -1.52
CA ASP A 765 77.09 -4.94 -0.38
C ASP A 765 78.57 -4.62 -0.05
N ARG A 766 78.80 -3.66 0.85
CA ARG A 766 80.13 -3.35 1.42
C ARG A 766 80.88 -4.53 2.08
N CYS A 767 80.21 -5.67 2.30
CA CYS A 767 80.85 -6.90 2.79
C CYS A 767 81.25 -7.86 1.65
N GLY A 768 81.01 -7.49 0.38
CA GLY A 768 81.25 -8.33 -0.79
C GLY A 768 80.18 -9.40 -1.04
N ARG A 769 79.01 -9.31 -0.40
CA ARG A 769 77.95 -10.32 -0.48
C ARG A 769 76.95 -9.99 -1.59
N GLU A 770 76.61 -10.97 -2.40
CA GLU A 770 75.54 -10.88 -3.41
C GLU A 770 74.17 -10.70 -2.71
N VAL A 771 73.73 -9.44 -2.59
CA VAL A 771 72.41 -9.09 -2.06
C VAL A 771 71.32 -9.19 -3.12
N MET A 772 71.65 -8.91 -4.38
CA MET A 772 70.72 -9.01 -5.51
C MET A 772 71.45 -9.38 -6.81
N LYS A 773 70.83 -10.22 -7.63
CA LYS A 773 71.27 -10.60 -8.98
C LYS A 773 70.10 -10.53 -9.95
N LEU A 774 70.31 -10.10 -11.18
CA LEU A 774 69.28 -9.85 -12.19
C LEU A 774 69.81 -10.20 -13.59
N GLY A 775 68.94 -10.67 -14.50
CA GLY A 775 69.35 -11.24 -15.78
C GLY A 775 69.61 -12.74 -15.63
N LEU A 776 70.71 -13.26 -16.20
CA LEU A 776 71.11 -14.66 -16.03
C LEU A 776 71.47 -14.93 -14.54
N ILE A 777 70.60 -15.62 -13.82
CA ILE A 777 70.79 -15.92 -12.38
C ILE A 777 71.52 -17.25 -12.16
N GLU A 778 71.31 -18.24 -13.03
CA GLU A 778 71.87 -19.59 -12.96
C GLU A 778 72.21 -20.06 -14.40
N GLU A 779 73.32 -20.78 -14.57
CA GLU A 779 73.91 -21.12 -15.88
C GLU A 779 73.65 -22.59 -16.30
N THR A 780 73.14 -23.42 -15.39
CA THR A 780 72.89 -24.85 -15.64
C THR A 780 71.64 -25.33 -14.88
N PRO A 781 70.43 -25.24 -15.44
CA PRO A 781 70.09 -24.65 -16.75
C PRO A 781 70.18 -23.11 -16.76
N ASP A 782 70.24 -22.51 -17.95
CA ASP A 782 70.17 -21.06 -18.16
C ASP A 782 68.82 -20.49 -17.66
N ARG A 783 68.81 -19.91 -16.47
CA ARG A 783 67.62 -19.25 -15.89
C ARG A 783 67.79 -17.75 -15.88
N PHE A 784 66.84 -17.06 -16.50
CA PHE A 784 66.75 -15.61 -16.51
C PHE A 784 65.70 -15.13 -15.50
N GLY A 785 66.06 -14.13 -14.69
CA GLY A 785 65.22 -13.64 -13.61
C GLY A 785 65.88 -12.60 -12.72
N MET A 786 65.45 -12.56 -11.47
CA MET A 786 65.98 -11.73 -10.39
C MET A 786 66.01 -12.54 -9.09
N THR A 787 67.13 -12.54 -8.37
CA THR A 787 67.28 -13.11 -7.02
C THR A 787 67.58 -12.00 -6.03
N ILE A 788 66.97 -12.03 -4.85
CA ILE A 788 67.30 -11.16 -3.70
C ILE A 788 67.53 -12.04 -2.47
N ASN A 789 68.66 -11.85 -1.80
CA ASN A 789 69.12 -12.67 -0.68
C ASN A 789 69.01 -11.89 0.65
N ARG A 790 68.43 -12.51 1.69
CA ARG A 790 68.44 -11.98 3.06
C ARG A 790 69.29 -12.85 3.96
N PHE A 791 70.35 -12.27 4.54
CA PHE A 791 71.27 -12.96 5.44
C PHE A 791 70.79 -13.00 6.91
N ASP A 792 71.39 -13.90 7.69
CA ASP A 792 71.23 -14.04 9.14
C ASP A 792 71.97 -12.95 9.94
N THR A 793 73.17 -12.58 9.50
CA THR A 793 73.98 -11.52 10.10
C THR A 793 74.20 -10.34 9.14
N GLN A 794 74.19 -9.12 9.69
CA GLN A 794 74.53 -7.91 8.95
C GLN A 794 76.03 -7.57 9.00
N THR A 795 76.77 -8.13 9.96
CA THR A 795 78.19 -7.81 10.22
C THR A 795 79.13 -8.42 9.18
N CYS A 796 79.97 -7.61 8.54
CA CYS A 796 81.00 -8.10 7.63
C CYS A 796 82.06 -8.97 8.35
N GLY A 797 82.65 -9.92 7.64
CA GLY A 797 83.76 -10.76 8.14
C GLY A 797 83.35 -11.96 9.02
N LEU A 798 82.06 -12.13 9.33
CA LEU A 798 81.53 -13.36 9.90
C LEU A 798 81.01 -14.31 8.80
N PRO A 799 81.04 -15.64 9.01
CA PRO A 799 80.28 -16.55 8.16
C PRO A 799 78.78 -16.23 8.24
N TYR A 800 78.10 -16.28 7.09
CA TYR A 800 76.71 -15.88 6.92
C TYR A 800 75.91 -16.97 6.21
N ASN A 801 74.62 -17.07 6.53
CA ASN A 801 73.66 -17.94 5.85
C ASN A 801 72.53 -17.10 5.26
N ILE A 802 72.00 -17.51 4.11
CA ILE A 802 70.78 -16.92 3.54
C ILE A 802 69.57 -17.52 4.27
N VAL A 803 68.79 -16.67 4.93
CA VAL A 803 67.60 -17.06 5.71
C VAL A 803 66.35 -17.05 4.84
N ASN A 804 66.20 -16.02 4.00
CA ASN A 804 65.17 -15.95 2.98
C ASN A 804 65.81 -15.68 1.62
N LYS A 805 65.32 -16.36 0.57
CA LYS A 805 65.62 -16.10 -0.83
C LYS A 805 64.34 -15.69 -1.54
N VAL A 806 64.36 -14.58 -2.27
CA VAL A 806 63.28 -14.18 -3.18
C VAL A 806 63.78 -14.40 -4.59
N THR A 807 63.10 -15.19 -5.42
CA THR A 807 63.47 -15.40 -6.83
C THR A 807 62.26 -15.11 -7.71
N LEU A 808 62.45 -14.30 -8.75
CA LEU A 808 61.48 -14.03 -9.80
C LEU A 808 62.11 -14.47 -11.13
N ASP A 809 61.74 -15.64 -11.67
CA ASP A 809 62.38 -16.21 -12.86
C ASP A 809 61.39 -16.81 -13.87
N SER A 810 61.86 -17.03 -15.09
CA SER A 810 61.04 -17.49 -16.22
C SER A 810 60.46 -18.89 -16.09
N GLU A 811 60.98 -19.74 -15.19
CA GLU A 811 60.48 -21.10 -14.98
C GLU A 811 59.53 -21.20 -13.78
N HIS A 812 59.76 -20.43 -12.71
CA HIS A 812 59.02 -20.55 -11.45
C HIS A 812 58.11 -19.36 -11.15
N GLY A 813 58.17 -18.30 -11.95
CA GLY A 813 57.53 -17.02 -11.64
C GLY A 813 58.10 -16.44 -10.35
N LEU A 814 57.25 -15.92 -9.46
CA LEU A 814 57.64 -15.43 -8.15
C LEU A 814 57.76 -16.59 -7.16
N THR A 815 58.86 -16.63 -6.40
CA THR A 815 59.09 -17.54 -5.28
C THR A 815 59.73 -16.81 -4.11
N LEU A 816 59.32 -17.17 -2.90
CA LEU A 816 59.84 -16.65 -1.64
C LEU A 816 60.08 -17.84 -0.71
N GLU A 817 61.34 -18.19 -0.57
CA GLU A 817 61.82 -19.40 0.09
C GLU A 817 62.45 -19.05 1.43
N ARG A 818 62.24 -19.90 2.45
CA ARG A 818 62.84 -19.73 3.77
C ARG A 818 63.63 -20.96 4.16
N MET A 819 64.85 -20.75 4.65
CA MET A 819 65.70 -21.81 5.18
C MET A 819 65.06 -22.43 6.44
N LYS A 820 64.94 -23.76 6.42
CA LYS A 820 64.60 -24.61 7.56
C LYS A 820 65.64 -25.73 7.69
N ASN A 821 65.52 -26.58 8.70
CA ASN A 821 66.53 -27.60 9.04
C ASN A 821 66.86 -28.60 7.91
N ASN A 822 65.97 -28.76 6.91
CA ASN A 822 66.17 -29.61 5.72
C ASN A 822 66.34 -28.79 4.42
N GLY A 823 66.77 -27.53 4.50
CA GLY A 823 66.95 -26.65 3.34
C GLY A 823 65.81 -25.64 3.14
N TYR A 824 65.72 -25.07 1.94
CA TYR A 824 64.73 -24.04 1.60
C TYR A 824 63.34 -24.62 1.38
N GLU A 825 62.33 -24.09 2.07
CA GLU A 825 60.92 -24.34 1.77
C GLU A 825 60.28 -23.10 1.12
N LYS A 826 59.57 -23.30 0.00
CA LYS A 826 58.74 -22.27 -0.63
C LYS A 826 57.58 -21.87 0.29
N THR A 827 57.54 -20.59 0.68
CA THR A 827 56.53 -20.03 1.61
C THR A 827 55.50 -19.14 0.92
N LEU A 828 55.89 -18.49 -0.18
CA LEU A 828 55.00 -17.86 -1.17
C LEU A 828 55.55 -18.24 -2.54
N TYR A 829 54.73 -18.73 -3.48
CA TYR A 829 55.20 -19.09 -4.82
C TYR A 829 54.08 -19.13 -5.86
N THR A 830 54.40 -18.89 -7.13
CA THR A 830 53.47 -19.10 -8.25
C THR A 830 53.56 -20.52 -8.84
N SER A 831 52.46 -21.01 -9.42
CA SER A 831 52.48 -22.16 -10.35
C SER A 831 52.87 -21.75 -11.77
N LEU A 832 53.10 -22.75 -12.62
CA LEU A 832 53.25 -22.59 -14.08
C LEU A 832 51.97 -22.08 -14.76
N ASP A 833 50.80 -22.25 -14.13
CA ASP A 833 49.51 -21.77 -14.62
C ASP A 833 49.15 -20.36 -14.09
N GLY A 834 49.95 -19.82 -13.15
CA GLY A 834 49.85 -18.44 -12.64
C GLY A 834 49.19 -18.29 -11.25
N ASP A 835 48.75 -19.37 -10.61
CA ASP A 835 48.13 -19.30 -9.27
C ASP A 835 49.18 -18.97 -8.19
N LEU A 836 48.81 -18.13 -7.21
CA LEU A 836 49.67 -17.75 -6.09
C LEU A 836 49.39 -18.61 -4.85
N PHE A 837 50.34 -19.48 -4.50
CA PHE A 837 50.32 -20.32 -3.31
C PHE A 837 51.03 -19.63 -2.14
N MET A 838 50.42 -19.63 -0.96
CA MET A 838 51.06 -19.16 0.27
C MET A 838 50.91 -20.19 1.41
N LYS A 839 52.01 -20.45 2.12
CA LYS A 839 52.07 -21.26 3.34
C LYS A 839 52.32 -20.36 4.55
N GLY A 840 51.27 -19.81 5.12
CA GLY A 840 51.33 -18.94 6.30
C GLY A 840 50.02 -18.22 6.54
N ASN A 841 50.03 -17.27 7.48
CA ASN A 841 48.88 -16.41 7.74
C ASN A 841 48.84 -15.28 6.70
N PHE A 842 47.66 -14.95 6.19
CA PHE A 842 47.40 -13.72 5.44
C PHE A 842 46.68 -12.71 6.33
N GLN A 843 47.03 -11.42 6.22
CA GLN A 843 46.24 -10.35 6.78
C GLN A 843 46.29 -9.13 5.86
N ALA A 844 45.12 -8.59 5.51
CA ALA A 844 44.95 -7.32 4.84
C ALA A 844 44.08 -6.41 5.72
N GLY A 845 44.60 -5.21 6.05
CA GLY A 845 43.94 -4.26 6.94
C GLY A 845 44.31 -4.40 8.42
N GLU A 846 43.83 -3.44 9.21
CA GLU A 846 44.17 -3.25 10.63
C GLU A 846 42.93 -2.94 11.49
N GLY A 847 43.08 -3.06 12.81
CA GLY A 847 41.95 -2.94 13.73
C GLY A 847 40.85 -3.95 13.41
N ASN A 848 39.59 -3.51 13.43
CA ASN A 848 38.45 -4.33 13.00
C ASN A 848 38.21 -4.29 11.47
N ALA A 849 38.91 -3.44 10.72
CA ALA A 849 38.77 -3.35 9.25
C ALA A 849 39.75 -4.31 8.56
N VAL A 850 39.59 -5.61 8.84
CA VAL A 850 40.59 -6.64 8.50
C VAL A 850 39.98 -7.87 7.82
N PHE A 851 40.65 -8.35 6.78
CA PHE A 851 40.50 -9.67 6.19
C PHE A 851 41.71 -10.51 6.61
N LYS A 852 41.48 -11.70 7.17
CA LYS A 852 42.51 -12.55 7.75
C LYS A 852 42.31 -14.00 7.33
N VAL A 853 43.41 -14.68 7.01
CA VAL A 853 43.44 -16.14 6.83
C VAL A 853 44.51 -16.68 7.77
N ASP A 854 44.16 -17.60 8.66
CA ASP A 854 45.10 -18.23 9.59
C ASP A 854 44.75 -19.71 9.83
N LYS A 855 45.27 -20.30 10.90
CA LYS A 855 45.05 -21.71 11.27
C LYS A 855 43.59 -22.08 11.62
N ASP A 856 42.71 -21.10 11.86
CA ASP A 856 41.30 -21.35 12.22
C ASP A 856 40.35 -21.21 11.02
N GLY A 857 40.73 -20.44 10.00
CA GLY A 857 39.99 -20.30 8.74
C GLY A 857 40.15 -18.93 8.10
N VAL A 858 39.12 -18.48 7.39
CA VAL A 858 38.99 -17.11 6.83
C VAL A 858 38.10 -16.28 7.76
N ALA A 859 38.57 -15.11 8.20
CA ALA A 859 37.83 -14.20 9.08
C ALA A 859 37.81 -12.78 8.53
N ILE A 860 36.66 -12.11 8.63
CA ILE A 860 36.44 -10.76 8.13
C ILE A 860 35.79 -9.91 9.24
N GLY A 861 36.31 -8.70 9.44
CA GLY A 861 35.77 -7.70 10.37
C GLY A 861 36.27 -7.80 11.82
N SER A 862 37.23 -8.68 12.11
CA SER A 862 37.98 -8.70 13.38
C SER A 862 39.24 -9.57 13.24
N PRO A 863 40.38 -9.23 13.89
CA PRO A 863 41.58 -10.07 13.88
C PRO A 863 41.47 -11.25 14.86
N VAL A 864 40.45 -11.22 15.72
CA VAL A 864 40.10 -12.28 16.69
C VAL A 864 38.95 -13.11 16.11
N TRP A 865 39.24 -14.39 15.85
CA TRP A 865 38.33 -15.37 15.23
C TRP A 865 36.88 -15.32 15.75
N ALA A 866 36.70 -15.42 17.08
CA ALA A 866 35.38 -15.43 17.71
C ALA A 866 34.58 -14.12 17.53
N ASN A 867 35.27 -12.99 17.36
CA ASN A 867 34.67 -11.66 17.26
C ASN A 867 34.36 -11.26 15.81
N ALA A 868 34.89 -11.98 14.82
CA ALA A 868 34.68 -11.71 13.40
C ALA A 868 33.17 -11.77 13.05
N PRO A 869 32.57 -10.69 12.52
CA PRO A 869 31.17 -10.67 12.10
C PRO A 869 30.86 -11.61 10.91
N SER A 870 31.86 -11.99 10.10
CA SER A 870 31.75 -13.03 9.07
C SER A 870 33.01 -13.90 9.06
N ARG A 871 32.88 -15.23 9.04
CA ARG A 871 34.02 -16.18 8.99
C ARG A 871 33.64 -17.54 8.41
N PHE A 872 34.61 -18.23 7.82
CA PHE A 872 34.50 -19.59 7.25
C PHE A 872 35.58 -20.49 7.85
N ASP A 873 35.21 -21.59 8.49
CA ASP A 873 36.19 -22.58 8.99
C ASP A 873 36.65 -23.56 7.90
N PHE A 874 37.70 -24.33 8.18
CA PHE A 874 38.23 -25.34 7.25
C PHE A 874 37.33 -26.59 7.08
N TYR A 875 36.19 -26.66 7.75
CA TYR A 875 35.15 -27.68 7.54
C TYR A 875 34.02 -27.18 6.62
N GLY A 876 34.07 -25.91 6.20
CA GLY A 876 33.07 -25.29 5.34
C GLY A 876 31.92 -24.57 6.07
N ASN A 877 31.98 -24.47 7.41
CA ASN A 877 30.93 -23.78 8.17
C ASN A 877 31.09 -22.26 8.03
N PHE A 878 30.07 -21.61 7.45
CA PHE A 878 29.96 -20.15 7.39
C PHE A 878 29.22 -19.61 8.61
N TYR A 879 29.85 -18.70 9.35
CA TYR A 879 29.25 -17.99 10.47
C TYR A 879 29.22 -16.48 10.14
N THR A 880 28.03 -15.90 10.00
CA THR A 880 27.87 -14.46 9.76
C THR A 880 26.78 -13.86 10.65
N ARG A 881 26.92 -12.57 11.02
CA ARG A 881 25.90 -11.80 11.77
C ARG A 881 24.75 -11.29 10.89
N SER A 882 24.96 -11.21 9.58
CA SER A 882 23.95 -10.84 8.59
C SER A 882 24.31 -11.45 7.23
N MET A 883 23.31 -11.71 6.40
CA MET A 883 23.48 -12.25 5.04
C MET A 883 22.41 -11.65 4.13
N HIS A 884 22.84 -10.97 3.07
CA HIS A 884 21.94 -10.43 2.05
C HIS A 884 22.31 -11.04 0.69
N ALA A 885 21.45 -11.92 0.18
CA ALA A 885 21.69 -12.68 -1.06
C ALA A 885 20.50 -12.53 -2.02
N VAL A 886 20.81 -12.24 -3.28
CA VAL A 886 19.86 -12.08 -4.40
C VAL A 886 19.28 -13.44 -4.78
N THR A 887 20.15 -14.44 -4.95
CA THR A 887 19.81 -15.86 -5.15
C THR A 887 20.69 -16.74 -4.27
N ALA A 888 20.16 -17.87 -3.81
CA ALA A 888 20.88 -18.86 -3.01
C ALA A 888 20.17 -20.23 -3.11
N ASP A 889 20.79 -21.18 -3.80
CA ASP A 889 20.37 -22.58 -3.76
C ASP A 889 20.91 -23.25 -2.49
N ILE A 890 20.05 -24.00 -1.80
CA ILE A 890 20.44 -24.84 -0.65
C ILE A 890 19.81 -26.22 -0.85
N GLU A 891 20.65 -27.21 -1.19
CA GLU A 891 20.22 -28.57 -1.56
C GLU A 891 19.34 -29.26 -0.50
N LYS A 892 19.42 -28.82 0.77
CA LYS A 892 18.64 -29.35 1.90
C LYS A 892 18.13 -28.24 2.83
N SER A 893 17.05 -27.61 2.39
CA SER A 893 16.19 -26.64 3.11
C SER A 893 16.75 -25.22 3.27
N THR A 894 15.91 -24.24 2.95
CA THR A 894 16.23 -22.80 2.99
C THR A 894 15.33 -22.08 3.99
N PHE A 895 15.90 -21.17 4.79
CA PHE A 895 15.16 -20.29 5.69
C PHE A 895 15.33 -18.84 5.23
N LYS A 896 14.21 -18.12 5.00
CA LYS A 896 14.20 -16.67 4.75
C LYS A 896 12.90 -16.08 5.29
N ASP A 897 12.97 -14.95 5.98
CA ASP A 897 11.84 -14.06 6.29
C ASP A 897 10.62 -14.71 6.97
N GLY A 898 10.82 -15.85 7.66
CA GLY A 898 9.77 -16.64 8.31
C GLY A 898 9.04 -17.62 7.38
N HIS A 899 9.34 -17.64 6.08
CA HIS A 899 8.70 -18.51 5.09
C HIS A 899 9.48 -19.80 4.84
N ILE A 900 8.74 -20.90 4.68
CA ILE A 900 9.28 -22.24 4.37
C ILE A 900 8.42 -22.81 3.23
N ILE A 901 9.05 -23.28 2.15
CA ILE A 901 8.38 -23.87 0.99
C ILE A 901 8.87 -25.31 0.80
N GLY A 902 7.95 -26.24 0.55
CA GLY A 902 8.26 -27.64 0.20
C GLY A 902 8.82 -28.52 1.33
N SER A 903 8.99 -28.00 2.54
CA SER A 903 9.54 -28.74 3.69
C SER A 903 8.48 -28.95 4.79
N ASP A 904 8.52 -30.11 5.44
CA ASP A 904 7.64 -30.45 6.55
C ASP A 904 8.11 -29.74 7.84
N LEU A 905 7.24 -28.90 8.42
CA LEU A 905 7.49 -28.27 9.72
C LEU A 905 6.91 -29.14 10.84
N ILE A 906 7.74 -29.50 11.82
CA ILE A 906 7.32 -30.18 13.06
C ILE A 906 7.86 -29.40 14.25
N ILE A 907 6.96 -28.93 15.12
CA ILE A 907 7.29 -28.25 16.36
C ILE A 907 6.79 -29.12 17.53
N GLY A 908 7.71 -29.59 18.38
CA GLY A 908 7.42 -30.52 19.47
C GLY A 908 7.61 -32.00 19.08
N THR A 909 7.41 -32.90 20.04
CA THR A 909 7.74 -34.34 19.91
C THR A 909 6.61 -35.23 20.39
N GLY A 910 6.41 -36.38 19.74
CA GLY A 910 5.28 -37.25 20.00
C GLY A 910 3.96 -36.56 19.68
N ASP A 911 2.90 -36.89 20.40
CA ASP A 911 1.55 -36.34 20.14
C ASP A 911 1.42 -34.87 20.55
N LEU A 912 2.28 -34.37 21.43
CA LEU A 912 2.42 -32.94 21.70
C LEU A 912 3.30 -32.28 20.61
N SER A 913 2.86 -32.39 19.35
CA SER A 913 3.46 -31.67 18.22
C SER A 913 2.43 -30.88 17.40
N PHE A 914 2.87 -29.72 16.90
CA PHE A 914 2.24 -28.93 15.84
C PHE A 914 2.97 -29.21 14.53
N ARG A 915 2.24 -29.37 13.42
CA ARG A 915 2.77 -29.87 12.15
C ARG A 915 2.16 -29.15 10.95
N VAL A 916 2.99 -28.84 9.97
CA VAL A 916 2.60 -28.29 8.66
C VAL A 916 3.31 -29.08 7.57
N PHE A 917 2.56 -29.81 6.75
CA PHE A 917 3.10 -30.62 5.66
C PHE A 917 2.41 -30.14 4.36
N PRO A 918 3.15 -29.67 3.34
CA PRO A 918 2.55 -29.07 2.14
C PRO A 918 1.69 -30.04 1.32
N ASN A 919 1.84 -31.36 1.53
CA ASN A 919 1.06 -32.41 0.86
C ASN A 919 -0.10 -32.97 1.71
N ILE A 920 -0.37 -32.42 2.91
CA ILE A 920 -1.40 -32.93 3.84
C ILE A 920 -2.24 -31.79 4.44
N GLY A 921 -1.58 -30.73 4.92
CA GLY A 921 -2.19 -29.61 5.63
C GLY A 921 -1.53 -29.31 6.98
N ILE A 922 -2.28 -28.66 7.86
CA ILE A 922 -1.84 -28.19 9.18
C ILE A 922 -2.53 -29.01 10.27
N TRP A 923 -1.82 -29.46 11.30
CA TRP A 923 -2.47 -30.12 12.46
C TRP A 923 -1.71 -29.96 13.77
N ALA A 924 -2.39 -30.19 14.89
CA ALA A 924 -1.82 -30.06 16.23
C ALA A 924 -2.40 -31.10 17.21
N GLY A 925 -1.56 -31.56 18.14
CA GLY A 925 -1.98 -32.41 19.26
C GLY A 925 -2.09 -33.91 18.97
N HIS A 926 -1.53 -34.38 17.84
CA HIS A 926 -1.26 -35.80 17.59
C HIS A 926 -0.22 -35.96 16.46
N GLN A 927 0.52 -37.07 16.43
CA GLN A 927 1.51 -37.33 15.37
C GLN A 927 0.87 -37.48 13.98
N SER A 928 -0.29 -38.15 13.89
CA SER A 928 -1.04 -38.37 12.65
C SER A 928 -2.22 -37.40 12.50
N PHE A 929 -2.31 -36.78 11.32
CA PHE A 929 -3.32 -35.79 10.90
C PHE A 929 -4.78 -36.19 11.18
N ALA A 930 -5.14 -37.45 10.95
CA ALA A 930 -6.52 -37.92 11.11
C ALA A 930 -6.97 -37.96 12.60
N ALA A 931 -6.04 -38.32 13.48
CA ALA A 931 -6.28 -38.45 14.92
C ALA A 931 -6.03 -37.14 15.70
N ALA A 932 -5.41 -36.13 15.06
CA ALA A 932 -5.20 -34.81 15.65
C ALA A 932 -6.50 -34.13 16.16
N PRO A 933 -6.53 -33.59 17.39
CA PRO A 933 -7.67 -32.82 17.90
C PRO A 933 -7.86 -31.46 17.21
N PHE A 934 -6.88 -30.99 16.43
CA PHE A 934 -6.99 -29.86 15.51
C PHE A 934 -6.32 -30.24 14.18
N SER A 935 -7.03 -30.14 13.07
CA SER A 935 -6.45 -30.29 11.72
C SER A 935 -7.18 -29.47 10.65
N VAL A 936 -6.45 -29.06 9.62
CA VAL A 936 -6.92 -28.29 8.45
C VAL A 936 -6.32 -28.95 7.20
N THR A 937 -7.17 -29.46 6.30
CA THR A 937 -6.73 -30.00 5.00
C THR A 937 -6.37 -28.90 4.01
N LEU A 938 -5.65 -29.24 2.94
CA LEU A 938 -5.26 -28.30 1.87
C LEU A 938 -6.43 -27.63 1.13
N ASP A 939 -7.64 -28.20 1.21
CA ASP A 939 -8.88 -27.60 0.69
C ASP A 939 -9.54 -26.59 1.65
N GLY A 940 -8.93 -26.34 2.82
CA GLY A 940 -9.44 -25.45 3.86
C GLY A 940 -10.36 -26.10 4.90
N THR A 941 -10.67 -27.40 4.82
CA THR A 941 -11.60 -28.05 5.77
C THR A 941 -11.00 -28.18 7.17
N LEU A 942 -11.45 -27.31 8.08
CA LEU A 942 -11.13 -27.35 9.52
C LEU A 942 -11.85 -28.50 10.24
N LYS A 943 -11.13 -29.19 11.12
CA LYS A 943 -11.64 -30.17 12.09
C LYS A 943 -11.04 -29.87 13.46
N ALA A 944 -11.88 -29.46 14.41
CA ALA A 944 -11.46 -29.20 15.79
C ALA A 944 -12.33 -29.99 16.78
N ARG A 945 -11.69 -30.79 17.63
CA ARG A 945 -12.32 -31.61 18.68
C ARG A 945 -12.14 -31.04 20.08
N LYS A 946 -11.13 -30.19 20.31
CA LYS A 946 -10.85 -29.53 21.61
C LYS A 946 -10.68 -28.01 21.47
N ALA A 947 -11.51 -27.37 20.67
CA ALA A 947 -11.54 -25.91 20.57
C ALA A 947 -12.43 -25.31 21.66
N ILE A 948 -11.92 -24.24 22.29
CA ILE A 948 -12.66 -23.38 23.22
C ILE A 948 -12.60 -21.97 22.63
N PHE A 949 -13.76 -21.41 22.32
CA PHE A 949 -13.90 -20.04 21.82
C PHE A 949 -14.41 -19.16 22.96
N THR A 950 -13.89 -17.94 23.08
CA THR A 950 -14.27 -17.01 24.17
C THR A 950 -14.55 -15.61 23.64
N ASN A 951 -15.34 -14.84 24.39
CA ASN A 951 -15.53 -13.41 24.12
C ASN A 951 -14.39 -12.57 24.73
N GLY A 952 -14.39 -11.25 24.47
CA GLY A 952 -13.39 -10.31 25.02
C GLY A 952 -13.37 -10.13 26.55
N LYS A 953 -14.14 -10.92 27.30
CA LYS A 953 -14.12 -11.03 28.77
C LYS A 953 -13.69 -12.44 29.23
N ASN A 954 -13.13 -13.24 28.33
CA ASN A 954 -12.75 -14.66 28.52
C ASN A 954 -13.92 -15.58 28.93
N GLN A 955 -15.19 -15.19 28.68
CA GLN A 955 -16.34 -16.08 28.87
C GLN A 955 -16.42 -17.06 27.69
N VAL A 956 -16.67 -18.33 27.95
CA VAL A 956 -16.74 -19.39 26.92
C VAL A 956 -18.01 -19.21 26.08
N LEU A 957 -17.85 -19.21 24.76
CA LEU A 957 -18.91 -19.13 23.76
C LEU A 957 -19.22 -20.50 23.14
N ILE A 958 -18.17 -21.27 22.87
CA ILE A 958 -18.25 -22.61 22.27
C ILE A 958 -17.16 -23.48 22.90
N ASP A 959 -17.50 -24.68 23.32
CA ASP A 959 -16.58 -25.71 23.82
C ASP A 959 -16.88 -27.03 23.11
N THR A 960 -15.99 -27.44 22.19
CA THR A 960 -16.23 -28.64 21.37
C THR A 960 -15.94 -29.94 22.12
N ASP A 961 -15.18 -29.90 23.23
CA ASP A 961 -14.86 -31.08 24.04
C ASP A 961 -16.03 -31.43 24.96
N LYS A 962 -16.80 -30.41 25.40
CA LYS A 962 -18.08 -30.56 26.12
C LYS A 962 -19.32 -30.54 25.20
N ALA A 963 -19.16 -30.35 23.90
CA ALA A 963 -20.22 -30.15 22.91
C ALA A 963 -21.24 -29.04 23.30
N LEU A 964 -20.74 -27.94 23.87
CA LEU A 964 -21.52 -26.81 24.38
C LEU A 964 -21.40 -25.59 23.46
N ILE A 965 -22.51 -24.88 23.26
CA ILE A 965 -22.55 -23.50 22.76
C ILE A 965 -23.34 -22.68 23.80
N ASP A 966 -22.73 -21.62 24.31
CA ASP A 966 -23.33 -20.69 25.27
C ASP A 966 -23.86 -19.47 24.50
N PHE A 967 -25.17 -19.45 24.26
CA PHE A 967 -25.83 -18.37 23.52
C PHE A 967 -26.07 -17.11 24.35
N ASP A 968 -26.04 -17.18 25.69
CA ASP A 968 -26.27 -16.02 26.56
C ASP A 968 -25.10 -15.02 26.51
N ALA A 969 -23.94 -15.47 26.02
CA ALA A 969 -22.73 -14.66 25.86
C ALA A 969 -22.52 -14.09 24.43
N PHE A 970 -23.45 -14.31 23.49
CA PHE A 970 -23.44 -13.72 22.13
C PHE A 970 -24.42 -12.53 21.97
N ASP A 971 -24.04 -11.51 21.18
CA ASP A 971 -24.97 -10.48 20.66
C ASP A 971 -25.60 -10.98 19.34
N ILE A 972 -26.68 -11.78 19.46
CA ILE A 972 -27.25 -12.52 18.32
C ILE A 972 -28.21 -11.65 17.48
N LYS A 973 -27.73 -11.12 16.36
CA LYS A 973 -28.56 -10.42 15.37
C LYS A 973 -29.08 -11.38 14.30
N VAL A 974 -30.30 -11.89 14.47
CA VAL A 974 -30.98 -12.74 13.48
C VAL A 974 -31.97 -11.92 12.65
N GLY A 975 -31.84 -11.94 11.32
CA GLY A 975 -32.78 -11.23 10.42
C GLY A 975 -34.17 -11.88 10.36
N THR A 976 -34.24 -13.21 10.38
CA THR A 976 -35.48 -14.00 10.44
C THR A 976 -35.21 -15.33 11.16
N LEU A 977 -35.74 -15.49 12.37
CA LEU A 977 -35.77 -16.79 13.07
C LEU A 977 -37.15 -17.44 12.83
N THR A 978 -37.22 -18.40 11.90
CA THR A 978 -38.51 -18.99 11.50
C THR A 978 -39.05 -19.98 12.55
N ALA A 979 -40.30 -19.78 12.97
CA ALA A 979 -40.94 -20.54 14.06
C ALA A 979 -41.13 -22.06 13.82
N LYS A 980 -40.65 -22.61 12.70
CA LYS A 980 -40.67 -24.04 12.40
C LYS A 980 -39.61 -24.82 13.18
N ASP A 981 -38.52 -24.15 13.54
CA ASP A 981 -37.31 -24.79 14.07
C ASP A 981 -37.23 -24.74 15.61
N ILE A 982 -38.14 -24.00 16.27
CA ILE A 982 -38.27 -23.93 17.73
C ILE A 982 -39.30 -24.96 18.22
N LEU A 983 -38.98 -26.25 18.04
CA LEU A 983 -39.83 -27.36 18.49
C LEU A 983 -39.38 -27.89 19.87
N SER A 984 -39.41 -27.00 20.87
CA SER A 984 -39.23 -27.32 22.29
C SER A 984 -40.53 -27.03 23.06
N GLN A 985 -40.87 -27.89 24.02
CA GLN A 985 -42.14 -27.82 24.74
C GLN A 985 -42.03 -27.03 26.05
N VAL A 986 -43.16 -26.43 26.46
CA VAL A 986 -43.34 -25.56 27.64
C VAL A 986 -42.77 -24.15 27.47
N ILE A 987 -43.68 -23.20 27.22
CA ILE A 987 -43.50 -21.77 27.53
C ILE A 987 -44.60 -21.44 28.54
N MET A 988 -44.24 -20.98 29.73
CA MET A 988 -45.17 -20.37 30.70
C MET A 988 -45.09 -18.85 30.58
N SER A 989 -46.24 -18.17 30.70
CA SER A 989 -46.43 -16.84 30.12
C SER A 989 -46.15 -15.65 31.07
N ASP A 990 -45.60 -15.85 32.26
CA ASP A 990 -45.38 -14.77 33.23
C ASP A 990 -43.95 -14.19 33.24
N VAL A 991 -42.92 -14.93 32.79
CA VAL A 991 -41.57 -14.38 32.50
C VAL A 991 -40.85 -15.20 31.42
N GLY A 992 -40.73 -14.68 30.18
CA GLY A 992 -40.15 -15.48 29.07
C GLY A 992 -40.00 -14.87 27.66
N PHE A 993 -39.56 -13.61 27.53
CA PHE A 993 -38.87 -13.05 26.35
C PHE A 993 -39.43 -13.12 24.91
N ILE A 994 -40.61 -13.70 24.61
CA ILE A 994 -41.26 -13.59 23.29
C ILE A 994 -42.63 -12.92 23.43
N ALA A 995 -42.78 -11.73 22.84
CA ALA A 995 -43.90 -10.82 23.08
C ALA A 995 -45.07 -10.90 22.09
N ASP A 996 -44.90 -11.60 20.95
CA ASP A 996 -46.00 -11.89 20.01
C ASP A 996 -45.73 -13.24 19.30
N LEU A 997 -46.80 -13.98 19.01
CA LEU A 997 -46.74 -15.35 18.49
C LEU A 997 -48.06 -15.71 17.79
N THR A 998 -48.04 -15.78 16.46
CA THR A 998 -49.21 -16.07 15.61
C THR A 998 -49.56 -17.57 15.60
N VAL A 999 -49.99 -18.10 16.74
CA VAL A 999 -50.19 -19.55 16.93
C VAL A 999 -51.44 -20.07 16.23
N ALA A 1000 -51.27 -20.95 15.23
CA ALA A 1000 -52.39 -21.63 14.54
C ALA A 1000 -53.16 -22.64 15.42
N ARG A 1001 -52.71 -22.89 16.66
CA ARG A 1001 -53.37 -23.69 17.69
C ARG A 1001 -53.07 -23.12 19.08
N LEU A 1002 -54.10 -22.79 19.86
CA LEU A 1002 -53.95 -22.25 21.22
C LEU A 1002 -54.83 -23.06 22.18
N LYS A 1003 -54.25 -23.62 23.25
CA LYS A 1003 -54.99 -24.16 24.40
C LYS A 1003 -54.67 -23.34 25.65
N THR A 1004 -55.69 -22.90 26.38
CA THR A 1004 -55.55 -22.05 27.58
C THR A 1004 -55.60 -22.83 28.90
N ALA A 1005 -55.22 -24.11 28.89
CA ALA A 1005 -55.46 -25.05 29.99
C ALA A 1005 -54.19 -25.26 30.84
N GLY A 1006 -54.35 -25.33 32.17
CA GLY A 1006 -53.26 -25.59 33.13
C GLY A 1006 -53.23 -27.01 33.68
N ILE A 1007 -54.00 -27.94 33.09
CA ILE A 1007 -54.45 -29.19 33.71
C ILE A 1007 -53.28 -30.06 34.24
N GLN A 1008 -53.19 -30.16 35.56
CA GLN A 1008 -52.27 -31.07 36.26
C GLN A 1008 -52.96 -32.03 37.24
N SER A 1009 -54.29 -32.00 37.33
CA SER A 1009 -55.07 -32.92 38.16
C SER A 1009 -55.66 -34.10 37.36
N GLU A 1010 -55.46 -35.32 37.86
CA GLU A 1010 -56.13 -36.55 37.38
C GLU A 1010 -57.59 -36.65 37.87
N THR A 1011 -57.99 -35.88 38.88
CA THR A 1011 -59.33 -35.96 39.51
C THR A 1011 -60.31 -34.89 39.06
N ASP A 1012 -59.82 -33.73 38.63
CA ASP A 1012 -60.63 -32.52 38.46
C ASP A 1012 -60.87 -32.17 36.99
N TRP A 1013 -62.08 -31.69 36.69
CA TRP A 1013 -62.46 -31.22 35.36
C TRP A 1013 -62.23 -29.71 35.23
N GLU A 1014 -61.31 -29.31 34.36
CA GLU A 1014 -61.00 -27.91 34.06
C GLU A 1014 -61.71 -27.45 32.78
N ASN A 1015 -62.15 -26.18 32.77
CA ASN A 1015 -62.73 -25.54 31.59
C ASN A 1015 -61.68 -24.67 30.89
N TYR A 1016 -61.50 -24.84 29.59
CA TYR A 1016 -60.50 -24.11 28.81
C TYR A 1016 -60.91 -23.87 27.35
N ILE A 1017 -60.22 -22.93 26.70
CA ILE A 1017 -60.43 -22.62 25.28
C ILE A 1017 -59.35 -23.34 24.45
N SER A 1018 -59.77 -23.97 23.37
CA SER A 1018 -58.99 -24.75 22.42
C SER A 1018 -59.24 -24.23 21.00
N ILE A 1019 -58.46 -23.25 20.57
CA ILE A 1019 -58.43 -22.77 19.18
C ILE A 1019 -57.57 -23.73 18.35
N VAL A 1020 -58.09 -24.20 17.22
CA VAL A 1020 -57.40 -25.12 16.30
C VAL A 1020 -57.76 -24.76 14.86
N GLY A 1021 -56.83 -24.15 14.12
CA GLY A 1021 -57.11 -23.68 12.76
C GLY A 1021 -58.17 -22.57 12.75
N ASN A 1022 -59.27 -22.77 12.03
CA ASN A 1022 -60.38 -21.81 11.89
C ASN A 1022 -61.55 -22.04 12.86
N GLN A 1023 -61.38 -22.85 13.91
CA GLN A 1023 -62.39 -23.09 14.94
C GLN A 1023 -61.88 -22.80 16.35
N ALA A 1024 -62.75 -22.23 17.19
CA ALA A 1024 -62.52 -21.99 18.61
C ALA A 1024 -63.50 -22.83 19.43
N ARG A 1025 -62.97 -23.71 20.29
CA ARG A 1025 -63.76 -24.67 21.09
C ARG A 1025 -63.61 -24.37 22.57
N TRP A 1026 -64.72 -24.31 23.30
CA TRP A 1026 -64.75 -24.29 24.75
C TRP A 1026 -64.95 -25.73 25.22
N VAL A 1027 -63.97 -26.24 25.96
CA VAL A 1027 -63.84 -27.66 26.30
C VAL A 1027 -63.78 -27.78 27.82
N THR A 1028 -64.53 -28.73 28.36
CA THR A 1028 -64.31 -29.23 29.73
C THR A 1028 -63.46 -30.49 29.61
N GLY A 1029 -62.35 -30.58 30.33
CA GLY A 1029 -61.47 -31.74 30.25
C GLY A 1029 -60.69 -32.03 31.54
N LYS A 1030 -60.28 -33.28 31.69
CA LYS A 1030 -59.45 -33.76 32.81
C LYS A 1030 -58.21 -34.49 32.29
N PHE A 1031 -57.16 -34.56 33.10
CA PHE A 1031 -55.92 -35.25 32.74
C PHE A 1031 -56.11 -36.77 32.76
N LYS A 1032 -55.58 -37.46 31.75
CA LYS A 1032 -55.58 -38.92 31.65
C LYS A 1032 -54.16 -39.44 31.44
N ARG A 1033 -53.54 -39.90 32.52
CA ARG A 1033 -52.14 -40.29 32.52
C ARG A 1033 -51.90 -41.57 31.73
N VAL A 1034 -51.04 -41.49 30.71
CA VAL A 1034 -50.47 -42.64 30.00
C VAL A 1034 -48.98 -42.66 30.27
N VAL A 1035 -48.46 -43.75 30.83
CA VAL A 1035 -47.03 -43.83 31.21
C VAL A 1035 -46.20 -44.38 30.06
N GLU A 1036 -46.23 -43.69 28.92
CA GLU A 1036 -45.35 -43.96 27.79
C GLU A 1036 -44.13 -43.02 27.84
N HIS A 1037 -42.93 -43.61 27.95
CA HIS A 1037 -41.66 -42.89 28.08
C HIS A 1037 -41.21 -42.36 26.72
N ILE A 1038 -41.21 -41.04 26.56
CA ILE A 1038 -40.83 -40.38 25.30
C ILE A 1038 -39.35 -40.66 25.00
N LYS A 1039 -39.09 -41.05 23.74
CA LYS A 1039 -37.75 -41.27 23.19
C LYS A 1039 -37.43 -40.17 22.19
N ALA A 1040 -36.16 -39.77 22.15
CA ALA A 1040 -35.63 -38.91 21.10
C ALA A 1040 -35.63 -39.65 19.74
N PRO A 1041 -35.49 -38.94 18.59
CA PRO A 1041 -35.47 -39.58 17.26
C PRO A 1041 -34.38 -40.63 17.05
N ASN A 1042 -33.34 -40.65 17.89
CA ASN A 1042 -32.29 -41.67 17.92
C ASN A 1042 -32.68 -42.95 18.72
N GLY A 1043 -33.93 -43.06 19.18
CA GLY A 1043 -34.46 -44.20 19.93
C GLY A 1043 -34.15 -44.19 21.44
N LYS A 1044 -33.36 -43.25 21.96
CA LYS A 1044 -32.99 -43.20 23.39
C LYS A 1044 -34.08 -42.52 24.24
N PRO A 1045 -34.38 -43.03 25.45
CA PRO A 1045 -35.32 -42.40 26.38
C PRO A 1045 -34.86 -41.01 26.82
N LEU A 1046 -35.80 -40.09 27.03
CA LEU A 1046 -35.56 -38.72 27.51
C LEU A 1046 -35.90 -38.59 29.00
N TYR A 1047 -35.11 -37.80 29.71
CA TYR A 1047 -35.28 -37.49 31.13
C TYR A 1047 -35.28 -35.96 31.31
N TRP A 1048 -36.00 -35.45 32.30
CA TRP A 1048 -35.82 -34.08 32.76
C TRP A 1048 -34.49 -33.95 33.51
N LYS A 1049 -33.83 -32.81 33.42
CA LYS A 1049 -32.76 -32.46 34.36
C LYS A 1049 -33.32 -32.35 35.79
N PRO A 1050 -32.53 -32.56 36.86
CA PRO A 1050 -33.04 -32.54 38.25
C PRO A 1050 -33.67 -31.22 38.69
N ASP A 1051 -33.25 -30.11 38.10
CA ASP A 1051 -33.78 -28.75 38.26
C ASP A 1051 -35.02 -28.46 37.37
N ARG A 1052 -35.36 -29.38 36.47
CA ARG A 1052 -36.36 -29.26 35.40
C ARG A 1052 -36.13 -28.11 34.41
N SER A 1053 -34.92 -27.55 34.31
CA SER A 1053 -34.59 -26.47 33.36
C SER A 1053 -34.59 -26.91 31.90
N GLY A 1054 -34.60 -28.23 31.64
CA GLY A 1054 -34.70 -28.79 30.30
C GLY A 1054 -34.63 -30.32 30.32
N MET A 1055 -34.59 -30.92 29.13
CA MET A 1055 -34.44 -32.36 28.95
C MET A 1055 -32.97 -32.78 28.79
N THR A 1056 -32.68 -34.05 29.02
CA THR A 1056 -31.40 -34.73 28.81
C THR A 1056 -31.64 -36.18 28.34
N GLN A 1057 -30.63 -36.80 27.75
CA GLN A 1057 -30.60 -38.25 27.46
C GLN A 1057 -29.80 -39.05 28.51
N GLU A 1058 -29.24 -38.37 29.53
CA GLU A 1058 -28.57 -39.03 30.64
C GLU A 1058 -29.60 -39.64 31.62
N PRO A 1059 -29.53 -40.96 31.92
CA PRO A 1059 -30.51 -41.61 32.79
C PRO A 1059 -30.52 -41.04 34.21
N ASN A 1060 -31.69 -40.57 34.65
CA ASN A 1060 -31.90 -40.09 36.02
C ASN A 1060 -33.33 -40.42 36.50
N ALA A 1061 -33.71 -39.93 37.69
CA ALA A 1061 -34.98 -40.27 38.35
C ALA A 1061 -36.25 -39.69 37.69
N PHE A 1062 -36.13 -38.83 36.68
CA PHE A 1062 -37.25 -38.02 36.15
C PHE A 1062 -37.53 -38.31 34.65
N PRO A 1063 -38.11 -39.45 34.27
CA PRO A 1063 -38.45 -39.75 32.87
C PRO A 1063 -39.49 -38.79 32.29
N VAL A 1064 -39.37 -38.45 31.00
CA VAL A 1064 -40.36 -37.65 30.26
C VAL A 1064 -41.48 -38.55 29.73
N THR A 1065 -42.74 -38.27 30.06
CA THR A 1065 -43.91 -39.08 29.63
C THR A 1065 -44.90 -38.31 28.78
N LYS A 1066 -45.58 -39.01 27.86
CA LYS A 1066 -46.65 -38.46 27.01
C LYS A 1066 -47.99 -38.45 27.77
N ASN A 1067 -48.63 -37.28 27.88
CA ASN A 1067 -49.91 -37.13 28.56
C ASN A 1067 -51.09 -37.13 27.58
N GLU A 1068 -52.24 -37.66 28.00
CA GLU A 1068 -53.51 -37.62 27.25
C GLU A 1068 -54.62 -36.96 28.10
N TYR A 1069 -55.76 -36.67 27.48
CA TYR A 1069 -56.86 -35.94 28.10
C TYR A 1069 -58.20 -36.57 27.73
N GLU A 1070 -59.17 -36.49 28.64
CA GLU A 1070 -60.58 -36.78 28.36
C GLU A 1070 -61.27 -35.41 28.16
N GLU A 1071 -61.82 -35.15 26.97
CA GLU A 1071 -62.31 -33.84 26.52
C GLU A 1071 -63.78 -33.90 26.09
N GLU A 1072 -64.62 -33.02 26.64
CA GLU A 1072 -65.99 -32.77 26.16
C GLU A 1072 -66.15 -31.34 25.64
N GLU A 1073 -66.62 -31.20 24.40
CA GLU A 1073 -66.93 -29.91 23.78
C GLU A 1073 -68.24 -29.33 24.33
N LYS A 1074 -68.21 -28.10 24.83
CA LYS A 1074 -69.38 -27.38 25.39
C LYS A 1074 -69.88 -26.26 24.48
N MET A 1075 -68.99 -25.62 23.73
CA MET A 1075 -69.34 -24.66 22.67
C MET A 1075 -68.26 -24.71 21.58
N ASN A 1076 -68.65 -24.56 20.31
CA ASN A 1076 -67.73 -24.50 19.18
C ASN A 1076 -68.16 -23.39 18.21
N ILE A 1077 -67.25 -22.47 17.92
CA ILE A 1077 -67.40 -21.39 16.94
C ILE A 1077 -66.52 -21.72 15.74
N HIS A 1078 -67.14 -21.91 14.56
CA HIS A 1078 -66.48 -22.29 13.32
C HIS A 1078 -67.20 -21.73 12.08
N PHE A 1079 -66.60 -21.91 10.91
CA PHE A 1079 -67.25 -21.65 9.62
C PHE A 1079 -67.83 -22.95 9.04
N VAL A 1080 -69.04 -22.88 8.51
CA VAL A 1080 -69.68 -23.94 7.73
C VAL A 1080 -69.40 -23.70 6.26
N SER A 1081 -69.13 -24.78 5.49
CA SER A 1081 -68.69 -24.72 4.08
C SER A 1081 -67.34 -24.01 3.90
N SER A 1082 -66.92 -23.83 2.65
CA SER A 1082 -65.67 -23.16 2.26
C SER A 1082 -65.88 -22.18 1.09
N GLY A 1083 -65.01 -21.18 0.99
CA GLY A 1083 -65.10 -20.13 -0.03
C GLY A 1083 -66.19 -19.07 0.26
N LEU A 1084 -66.62 -18.36 -0.79
CA LEU A 1084 -67.56 -17.21 -0.70
C LEU A 1084 -68.95 -17.56 -0.13
N SER A 1085 -69.34 -18.83 -0.12
CA SER A 1085 -70.59 -19.32 0.47
C SER A 1085 -70.45 -19.81 1.93
N SER A 1086 -69.25 -19.72 2.50
CA SER A 1086 -69.04 -20.07 3.91
C SER A 1086 -69.62 -19.04 4.87
N TYR A 1087 -70.12 -19.50 6.02
CA TYR A 1087 -70.76 -18.64 7.02
C TYR A 1087 -70.45 -19.09 8.44
N PRO A 1088 -70.43 -18.16 9.42
CA PRO A 1088 -70.15 -18.51 10.81
C PRO A 1088 -71.32 -19.23 11.48
N ARG A 1089 -70.98 -20.23 12.30
CA ARG A 1089 -71.88 -21.00 13.16
C ARG A 1089 -71.33 -21.03 14.58
N ILE A 1090 -72.22 -20.89 15.56
CA ILE A 1090 -71.96 -21.21 16.96
C ILE A 1090 -72.80 -22.43 17.31
N LYS A 1091 -72.15 -23.54 17.69
CA LYS A 1091 -72.76 -24.72 18.30
C LYS A 1091 -72.64 -24.62 19.82
N MET A 1092 -73.70 -24.88 20.56
CA MET A 1092 -73.77 -24.83 22.03
C MET A 1092 -74.36 -26.14 22.57
N GLY A 1093 -73.74 -26.69 23.61
CA GLY A 1093 -74.09 -27.98 24.20
C GLY A 1093 -73.32 -29.15 23.56
N ALA A 1094 -73.06 -30.17 24.38
CA ALA A 1094 -72.46 -31.43 23.93
C ALA A 1094 -73.47 -32.36 23.22
N GLY A 1095 -74.76 -32.14 23.48
CA GLY A 1095 -75.86 -33.03 23.11
C GLY A 1095 -76.01 -34.22 24.07
N ASP A 1096 -77.11 -34.97 23.89
CA ASP A 1096 -77.42 -36.19 24.65
C ASP A 1096 -77.27 -37.49 23.81
N GLY A 1097 -76.72 -37.37 22.60
CA GLY A 1097 -76.45 -38.49 21.71
C GLY A 1097 -77.64 -39.01 20.91
N VAL A 1098 -78.85 -38.46 21.08
CA VAL A 1098 -80.02 -38.81 20.28
C VAL A 1098 -80.16 -37.88 19.06
N PHE A 1099 -80.65 -38.42 17.95
CA PHE A 1099 -80.80 -37.75 16.65
C PHE A 1099 -82.16 -38.12 16.05
N ASN A 1100 -82.73 -37.26 15.19
CA ASN A 1100 -84.03 -37.53 14.57
C ASN A 1100 -83.89 -38.57 13.43
N PRO A 1101 -84.56 -39.75 13.47
CA PRO A 1101 -84.35 -40.80 12.48
C PRO A 1101 -84.71 -40.43 11.03
N GLN A 1102 -85.51 -39.37 10.84
CA GLN A 1102 -85.97 -38.93 9.52
C GLN A 1102 -84.82 -38.33 8.68
N ASP A 1103 -83.86 -37.66 9.32
CA ASP A 1103 -82.81 -36.89 8.64
C ASP A 1103 -81.72 -37.77 8.00
N LEU A 1104 -81.61 -39.06 8.41
CA LEU A 1104 -80.67 -40.01 7.83
C LEU A 1104 -80.95 -40.39 6.37
N THR A 1105 -82.16 -40.11 5.85
CA THR A 1105 -82.59 -40.59 4.52
C THR A 1105 -82.08 -39.75 3.33
N SER A 1106 -81.43 -38.61 3.59
CA SER A 1106 -80.99 -37.67 2.56
C SER A 1106 -79.60 -37.95 1.97
N GLY A 1107 -78.82 -38.86 2.57
CA GLY A 1107 -77.41 -39.09 2.22
C GLY A 1107 -76.44 -38.02 2.74
N VAL A 1108 -76.94 -36.89 3.27
CA VAL A 1108 -76.16 -35.89 3.99
C VAL A 1108 -76.51 -35.99 5.47
N VAL A 1109 -75.66 -36.67 6.25
CA VAL A 1109 -75.75 -36.62 7.70
C VAL A 1109 -75.21 -35.26 8.15
N ASP A 1110 -76.09 -34.28 8.33
CA ASP A 1110 -75.78 -33.04 9.06
C ASP A 1110 -75.59 -33.40 10.53
N GLU A 1111 -74.37 -33.79 10.89
CA GLU A 1111 -73.89 -34.30 12.19
C GLU A 1111 -74.09 -33.32 13.38
N TYR A 1112 -74.78 -32.20 13.11
CA TYR A 1112 -74.90 -31.01 13.92
C TYR A 1112 -76.38 -30.68 14.24
N LYS A 1113 -77.25 -31.69 14.36
CA LYS A 1113 -78.69 -31.55 14.73
C LYS A 1113 -79.21 -32.58 15.74
N GLY A 1114 -78.31 -33.13 16.57
CA GLY A 1114 -78.70 -33.96 17.74
C GLY A 1114 -79.42 -33.16 18.83
N SER A 1115 -80.12 -33.87 19.72
CA SER A 1115 -80.86 -33.27 20.84
C SER A 1115 -79.97 -32.68 21.95
N ALA A 1116 -80.58 -31.80 22.74
CA ALA A 1116 -79.94 -30.99 23.78
C ALA A 1116 -78.82 -30.05 23.27
N MET A 1117 -78.93 -29.60 22.00
CA MET A 1117 -78.01 -28.64 21.39
C MET A 1117 -78.73 -27.40 20.84
N GLY A 1118 -78.07 -26.25 20.99
CA GLY A 1118 -78.48 -24.96 20.43
C GLY A 1118 -77.48 -24.48 19.36
N PHE A 1119 -77.97 -23.76 18.36
CA PHE A 1119 -77.18 -23.25 17.26
C PHE A 1119 -77.55 -21.80 16.92
N ILE A 1120 -76.54 -21.01 16.58
CA ILE A 1120 -76.71 -19.70 15.94
C ILE A 1120 -76.00 -19.78 14.58
N ASN A 1121 -76.78 -19.71 13.50
CA ASN A 1121 -76.28 -19.82 12.12
C ASN A 1121 -76.56 -18.48 11.39
N LYS A 1122 -75.57 -17.92 10.67
CA LYS A 1122 -75.76 -16.73 9.84
C LYS A 1122 -75.61 -17.03 8.33
N PRO A 1123 -76.52 -17.81 7.71
CA PRO A 1123 -76.51 -18.02 6.26
C PRO A 1123 -76.79 -16.70 5.51
N ASN A 1124 -76.72 -16.72 4.18
CA ASN A 1124 -77.14 -15.57 3.38
C ASN A 1124 -78.67 -15.38 3.48
N GLY A 1125 -79.15 -14.14 3.61
CA GLY A 1125 -80.58 -13.80 3.71
C GLY A 1125 -81.31 -14.09 5.03
N SER A 1126 -80.65 -14.71 6.03
CA SER A 1126 -81.24 -14.82 7.39
C SER A 1126 -80.22 -14.91 8.53
N LEU A 1127 -80.68 -14.72 9.76
CA LEU A 1127 -80.02 -15.11 11.00
C LEU A 1127 -80.94 -16.10 11.73
N ASP A 1128 -80.42 -17.30 11.99
CA ASP A 1128 -81.19 -18.41 12.55
C ASP A 1128 -80.69 -18.75 13.95
N ILE A 1129 -81.61 -18.79 14.91
CA ILE A 1129 -81.40 -19.30 16.27
C ILE A 1129 -82.22 -20.58 16.38
N GLU A 1130 -81.55 -21.73 16.51
CA GLU A 1130 -82.14 -23.08 16.51
C GLU A 1130 -81.86 -23.76 17.86
N TYR A 1131 -82.83 -24.50 18.40
CA TYR A 1131 -82.67 -25.35 19.58
C TYR A 1131 -83.42 -26.68 19.41
N TYR A 1132 -82.72 -27.78 19.61
CA TYR A 1132 -83.25 -29.15 19.54
C TYR A 1132 -83.40 -29.69 20.96
N ASN A 1133 -84.63 -29.94 21.42
CA ASN A 1133 -84.85 -30.38 22.80
C ASN A 1133 -84.27 -31.77 23.06
N SER A 1134 -83.87 -31.99 24.31
CA SER A 1134 -83.38 -33.26 24.83
C SER A 1134 -84.26 -34.46 24.47
N ASN A 1135 -83.63 -35.62 24.31
CA ASN A 1135 -84.20 -36.96 24.04
C ASN A 1135 -84.99 -37.15 22.72
N HIS A 1136 -85.40 -36.08 22.03
CA HIS A 1136 -86.34 -36.16 20.90
C HIS A 1136 -85.91 -35.41 19.64
N ALA A 1137 -84.95 -34.49 19.74
CA ALA A 1137 -84.40 -33.71 18.62
C ALA A 1137 -85.49 -33.01 17.78
N ASN A 1138 -86.53 -32.48 18.42
CA ASN A 1138 -87.54 -31.67 17.76
C ASN A 1138 -87.09 -30.20 17.73
N GLU A 1139 -87.17 -29.58 16.56
CA GLU A 1139 -86.71 -28.21 16.31
C GLU A 1139 -87.59 -27.16 16.98
N ARG A 1140 -86.96 -26.17 17.61
CA ARG A 1140 -87.51 -24.84 17.91
C ARG A 1140 -86.59 -23.81 17.26
N ARG A 1141 -87.11 -22.97 16.37
CA ARG A 1141 -86.31 -21.98 15.63
C ARG A 1141 -86.95 -20.60 15.64
N ILE A 1142 -86.13 -19.58 15.81
CA ILE A 1142 -86.41 -18.20 15.42
C ILE A 1142 -85.50 -17.87 14.23
N ARG A 1143 -86.09 -17.59 13.07
CA ARG A 1143 -85.39 -17.21 11.83
C ARG A 1143 -85.74 -15.77 11.49
N LEU A 1144 -84.77 -14.88 11.61
CA LEU A 1144 -84.85 -13.48 11.20
C LEU A 1144 -84.43 -13.40 9.74
N LYS A 1145 -85.36 -13.14 8.82
CA LYS A 1145 -85.08 -12.93 7.40
C LYS A 1145 -85.11 -11.44 7.07
N ASP A 1146 -84.56 -11.10 5.90
CA ASP A 1146 -84.63 -9.74 5.36
C ASP A 1146 -86.09 -9.26 5.11
N ASP A 1147 -87.04 -10.20 4.93
CA ASP A 1147 -88.47 -9.93 4.71
C ASP A 1147 -89.39 -10.14 5.93
N GLY A 1148 -88.87 -10.65 7.06
CA GLY A 1148 -89.67 -10.83 8.28
C GLY A 1148 -89.14 -11.86 9.28
N ILE A 1149 -89.88 -12.04 10.38
CA ILE A 1149 -89.53 -12.95 11.48
C ILE A 1149 -90.39 -14.21 11.42
N GLN A 1150 -89.76 -15.39 11.38
CA GLN A 1150 -90.41 -16.68 11.42
C GLN A 1150 -90.07 -17.43 12.71
N ILE A 1151 -91.05 -17.68 13.56
CA ILE A 1151 -90.94 -18.57 14.73
C ILE A 1151 -91.54 -19.93 14.37
N TYR A 1152 -90.87 -21.02 14.74
CA TYR A 1152 -91.28 -22.39 14.45
C TYR A 1152 -91.00 -23.33 15.64
N VAL A 1153 -91.93 -24.26 15.87
CA VAL A 1153 -91.84 -25.32 16.89
C VAL A 1153 -92.35 -26.61 16.23
N LYS A 1154 -91.53 -27.66 16.15
CA LYS A 1154 -91.92 -28.95 15.53
C LYS A 1154 -92.93 -29.70 16.41
N GLU A 1155 -92.70 -29.74 17.73
CA GLU A 1155 -93.64 -30.27 18.73
C GLU A 1155 -93.52 -29.51 20.07
N GLY A 1156 -94.67 -29.23 20.70
CA GLY A 1156 -94.80 -28.45 21.94
C GLY A 1156 -95.80 -27.30 21.81
N GLU A 1157 -95.68 -26.30 22.68
CA GLU A 1157 -96.43 -25.04 22.61
C GLU A 1157 -95.51 -23.84 22.35
N LEU A 1158 -96.04 -22.82 21.67
CA LEU A 1158 -95.48 -21.48 21.57
C LEU A 1158 -96.33 -20.56 22.43
N LYS A 1159 -95.82 -20.19 23.62
CA LYS A 1159 -96.51 -19.32 24.58
C LYS A 1159 -95.78 -17.98 24.73
N LEU A 1160 -96.49 -16.89 24.51
CA LEU A 1160 -96.09 -15.52 24.84
C LEU A 1160 -96.87 -15.11 26.08
N GLU A 1161 -96.21 -14.94 27.22
CA GLU A 1161 -96.84 -14.71 28.53
C GLU A 1161 -96.26 -13.48 29.23
N LEU A 1162 -97.15 -12.72 29.88
CA LEU A 1162 -96.81 -11.61 30.76
C LEU A 1162 -96.86 -12.07 32.22
N ALA A 1163 -96.05 -11.44 33.07
CA ALA A 1163 -95.93 -11.79 34.49
C ALA A 1163 -97.23 -11.64 35.32
N ASN A 1164 -98.29 -11.03 34.77
CA ASN A 1164 -99.63 -10.98 35.35
C ASN A 1164 -100.50 -12.22 35.01
N GLY A 1165 -99.95 -13.23 34.33
CA GLY A 1165 -100.67 -14.44 33.89
C GLY A 1165 -101.52 -14.25 32.64
N SER A 1166 -101.34 -13.16 31.88
CA SER A 1166 -101.96 -12.98 30.56
C SER A 1166 -101.08 -13.61 29.48
N TYR A 1167 -101.64 -14.41 28.57
CA TYR A 1167 -100.86 -15.08 27.53
C TYR A 1167 -101.59 -15.27 26.20
N PHE A 1168 -100.80 -15.40 25.14
CA PHE A 1168 -101.16 -15.96 23.84
C PHE A 1168 -100.41 -17.28 23.67
N LYS A 1169 -101.12 -18.39 23.49
CA LYS A 1169 -100.54 -19.74 23.35
C LYS A 1169 -101.03 -20.39 22.06
N LEU A 1170 -100.10 -20.86 21.23
CA LEU A 1170 -100.37 -21.71 20.07
C LEU A 1170 -99.82 -23.11 20.33
N ASP A 1171 -100.65 -24.14 20.22
CA ASP A 1171 -100.23 -25.55 20.28
C ASP A 1171 -100.97 -26.42 19.23
N GLY A 1172 -100.82 -27.74 19.31
CA GLY A 1172 -101.45 -28.70 18.41
C GLY A 1172 -102.98 -28.74 18.42
N HIS A 1173 -103.63 -28.02 19.35
CA HIS A 1173 -105.09 -27.88 19.43
C HIS A 1173 -105.60 -26.51 18.95
N GLY A 1174 -104.71 -25.52 18.78
CA GLY A 1174 -105.03 -24.22 18.19
C GLY A 1174 -104.44 -23.02 18.94
N LEU A 1175 -104.98 -21.83 18.67
CA LEU A 1175 -104.64 -20.59 19.37
C LEU A 1175 -105.58 -20.38 20.57
N THR A 1176 -105.01 -20.29 21.76
CA THR A 1176 -105.70 -19.93 23.01
C THR A 1176 -105.17 -18.60 23.52
N THR A 1177 -106.06 -17.70 23.95
CA THR A 1177 -105.69 -16.38 24.50
C THR A 1177 -106.44 -16.15 25.80
N ASP A 1178 -105.70 -15.92 26.89
CA ASP A 1178 -106.25 -15.65 28.22
C ASP A 1178 -105.61 -14.37 28.73
N ILE A 1179 -106.40 -13.30 28.87
CA ILE A 1179 -105.90 -11.96 29.21
C ILE A 1179 -106.58 -11.51 30.51
N LYS A 1180 -105.78 -11.12 31.51
CA LYS A 1180 -106.25 -10.74 32.86
C LYS A 1180 -106.64 -9.27 33.00
N GLY A 1181 -106.70 -8.55 31.88
CA GLY A 1181 -107.20 -7.19 31.73
C GLY A 1181 -107.93 -7.05 30.38
N ASP A 1182 -108.32 -5.84 30.02
CA ASP A 1182 -109.18 -5.61 28.85
C ASP A 1182 -108.51 -5.97 27.51
N LEU A 1183 -109.19 -6.80 26.69
CA LEU A 1183 -108.75 -7.16 25.34
C LEU A 1183 -109.38 -6.22 24.31
N HIS A 1184 -108.68 -5.14 23.95
CA HIS A 1184 -109.13 -4.19 22.93
C HIS A 1184 -108.79 -4.66 21.50
N LEU A 1185 -109.79 -5.20 20.78
CA LEU A 1185 -109.68 -5.55 19.36
C LEU A 1185 -110.19 -4.42 18.46
N ASN A 1186 -109.32 -3.43 18.19
CA ASN A 1186 -109.64 -2.31 17.31
C ASN A 1186 -109.22 -2.59 15.86
N ALA A 1187 -110.14 -2.44 14.91
CA ALA A 1187 -109.86 -2.55 13.48
C ALA A 1187 -110.54 -1.44 12.67
N THR A 1188 -109.83 -0.89 11.68
CA THR A 1188 -110.36 0.06 10.69
C THR A 1188 -111.07 -0.62 9.51
N GLY A 1189 -110.96 -1.95 9.42
CA GLY A 1189 -111.72 -2.81 8.51
C GLY A 1189 -112.55 -3.86 9.29
N THR A 1190 -113.12 -4.84 8.58
CA THR A 1190 -113.99 -5.85 9.20
C THR A 1190 -113.19 -6.92 9.95
N ILE A 1191 -113.42 -7.05 11.26
CA ILE A 1191 -113.04 -8.26 12.02
C ILE A 1191 -113.96 -9.41 11.57
N LYS A 1192 -113.38 -10.56 11.20
CA LYS A 1192 -114.13 -11.78 10.86
C LYS A 1192 -113.71 -12.91 11.79
N LEU A 1193 -114.63 -13.36 12.63
CA LEU A 1193 -114.49 -14.57 13.42
C LEU A 1193 -115.35 -15.66 12.77
N ASN A 1194 -114.73 -16.75 12.33
CA ASN A 1194 -115.39 -17.88 11.68
C ASN A 1194 -115.04 -19.18 12.41
N GLY A 1195 -116.07 -19.95 12.78
CA GLY A 1195 -115.95 -21.26 13.40
C GLY A 1195 -117.29 -22.00 13.33
N SER A 1196 -117.30 -23.31 13.55
CA SER A 1196 -118.53 -24.13 13.55
C SER A 1196 -119.45 -23.85 14.74
N ARG A 1197 -118.91 -23.27 15.81
CA ARG A 1197 -119.59 -22.71 16.98
C ARG A 1197 -118.73 -21.56 17.51
N ILE A 1198 -119.36 -20.46 17.89
CA ILE A 1198 -118.71 -19.34 18.58
C ILE A 1198 -119.50 -19.12 19.87
N GLU A 1199 -118.80 -19.06 21.00
CA GLU A 1199 -119.40 -18.80 22.30
C GLU A 1199 -118.91 -17.45 22.81
N LEU A 1200 -119.86 -16.61 23.23
CA LEU A 1200 -119.64 -15.32 23.86
C LEU A 1200 -120.48 -15.34 25.13
N ASN A 1201 -119.86 -15.04 26.28
CA ASN A 1201 -120.48 -14.91 27.59
C ASN A 1201 -120.42 -13.45 28.05
#